data_AF-A0A1Q7IDX8-F1
#
_entry.id   AF-A0A1Q7IDX8-F1
#
_cell.length_a   1.000
_cell.length_b   1.000
_cell.length_c   1.000
_cell.angle_alpha   90.00
_cell.angle_beta   90.00
_cell.angle_gamma   90.00
#
_symmetry.space_group_name_H-M   'P 1'
#
loop_
_entity.id
_entity.type
_entity.pdbx_description
1 polymer ?
#
loop_
_entity_poly.entity_id
_entity_poly.type
_entity_poly.pdbx_seq_one_letter_code
_entity_poly.pdbx_strand_id
1 'polypeptide(L)'
;MADFLIELSIALHKHAMYPEGHPSLAPAAAGVTRRAERLFEERATLALGVARQQLVIEGVATDAKNPVLSELAGRLHRHHLGAVTFHRGLRTTEVADVLRTLAVDAERTGDPLGLGPPEQLRAWDHIRLHSVTYERLELLQEDDGTAPLDEKGAKERGLRGAQLWVGLARAALAAEAIAADEAPPTPAEPAVIAQAIDEHPRSTAYDQVIVGYLLQIADELKSTGGAEAAALRRRTSKLVGALQPGTLRRLIEMGGDNAQRTKFAIDATHGLAVDAVLDIVRAMADASHKTVSDPLLRMLSKLAQHAEQGPADARLQADEALRDQVRDLLKGWTLADPNPDAYGTALHRMAAAAPSRVPRSDYANGAEPLRILQTAMETGVLGFGAWRAVERLLEDNRIGMLMDVLDASSDVARPLWDRVTAPAVVQQLAAGDPPDFLTLDRLLPRLQMGAFEPLLDALATSESRTTRRGLLDRLTRAPRELGPVIATRLAGDLPWYVTRNLLLILDGLPALPDGFSAAAFIAHADSRVRREAVKVSLKVPAERERALLGALRDPDPRTVRLALTAALDDCPPSALAIVTALARDAATASELRVLAIKVLGRASNGAALSALLELVDGGTTWLGRPKLATRSLELLAALMALAAGWRNDARVAGLLGLAATSNDPDIRNAAGGGSAARVSRAVQR
;
A
#
# COMPACT_ATOMS: atom_id res chain seq x y z
N MET A 1 4.59 -31.20 0.82
CA MET A 1 4.45 -29.86 0.22
C MET A 1 5.52 -28.89 0.73
N ALA A 2 5.60 -28.65 2.05
CA ALA A 2 6.57 -27.71 2.64
C ALA A 2 8.02 -27.98 2.20
N ASP A 3 8.47 -29.24 2.25
CA ASP A 3 9.80 -29.67 1.79
C ASP A 3 10.10 -29.26 0.34
N PHE A 4 9.12 -29.32 -0.56
CA PHE A 4 9.30 -28.96 -1.96
C PHE A 4 9.50 -27.45 -2.13
N LEU A 5 8.71 -26.64 -1.42
CA LEU A 5 8.81 -25.18 -1.50
C LEU A 5 10.13 -24.66 -0.91
N ILE A 6 10.57 -25.28 0.20
CA ILE A 6 11.85 -24.98 0.83
C ILE A 6 12.98 -25.37 -0.14
N GLU A 7 12.94 -26.57 -0.72
CA GLU A 7 13.95 -27.02 -1.69
C GLU A 7 13.95 -26.13 -2.95
N LEU A 8 12.78 -25.72 -3.45
CA LEU A 8 12.63 -24.80 -4.59
C LEU A 8 13.26 -23.44 -4.29
N SER A 9 13.00 -22.88 -3.10
CA SER A 9 13.60 -21.62 -2.68
C SER A 9 15.13 -21.72 -2.52
N ILE A 10 15.62 -22.82 -1.94
CA ILE A 10 17.07 -23.06 -1.78
C ILE A 10 17.74 -23.23 -3.15
N ALA A 11 17.12 -23.99 -4.06
CA ALA A 11 17.64 -24.21 -5.40
C ALA A 11 17.68 -22.90 -6.20
N LEU A 12 16.63 -22.07 -6.10
CA LEU A 12 16.59 -20.75 -6.74
C LEU A 12 17.67 -19.82 -6.16
N HIS A 13 17.87 -19.82 -4.85
CA HIS A 13 18.93 -19.03 -4.21
C HIS A 13 20.33 -19.47 -4.66
N LYS A 14 20.58 -20.79 -4.78
CA LYS A 14 21.85 -21.32 -5.30
C LYS A 14 22.11 -20.91 -6.75
N HIS A 15 21.09 -20.92 -7.61
CA HIS A 15 21.21 -20.46 -9.01
C HIS A 15 21.44 -18.95 -9.12
N ALA A 16 21.01 -18.16 -8.12
CA ALA A 16 21.31 -16.73 -8.07
C ALA A 16 22.71 -16.42 -7.52
N MET A 17 23.29 -17.30 -6.69
CA MET A 17 24.57 -17.07 -6.00
C MET A 17 25.79 -17.62 -6.77
N TYR A 18 25.65 -18.75 -7.46
CA TYR A 18 26.76 -19.41 -8.16
C TYR A 18 26.70 -19.22 -9.68
N PRO A 19 27.85 -19.06 -10.36
CA PRO A 19 27.91 -18.94 -11.82
C PRO A 19 27.53 -20.26 -12.52
N GLU A 20 27.19 -20.16 -13.81
CA GLU A 20 26.85 -21.32 -14.64
C GLU A 20 27.96 -22.38 -14.61
N GLY A 21 27.59 -23.66 -14.54
CA GLY A 21 28.53 -24.78 -14.49
C GLY A 21 29.03 -25.16 -13.09
N HIS A 22 28.62 -24.46 -12.02
CA HIS A 22 29.02 -24.82 -10.66
C HIS A 22 28.46 -26.20 -10.24
N PRO A 23 29.26 -27.09 -9.61
CA PRO A 23 28.87 -28.48 -9.33
C PRO A 23 27.66 -28.62 -8.39
N SER A 24 27.30 -27.56 -7.65
CA SER A 24 26.15 -27.54 -6.75
C SER A 24 24.79 -27.24 -7.41
N LEU A 25 24.76 -26.82 -8.69
CA LEU A 25 23.51 -26.44 -9.37
C LEU A 25 22.69 -27.66 -9.86
N ALA A 26 23.35 -28.62 -10.50
CA ALA A 26 22.69 -29.84 -11.00
C ALA A 26 22.08 -30.68 -9.86
N PRO A 27 22.75 -30.89 -8.70
CA PRO A 27 22.13 -31.55 -7.55
C PRO A 27 20.93 -30.80 -6.97
N ALA A 28 20.92 -29.46 -7.03
CA ALA A 28 19.81 -28.64 -6.54
C ALA A 28 18.55 -28.79 -7.42
N ALA A 29 18.71 -28.74 -8.75
CA ALA A 29 17.60 -29.01 -9.67
C ALA A 29 17.07 -30.45 -9.56
N ALA A 30 17.97 -31.43 -9.38
CA ALA A 30 17.59 -32.82 -9.13
C ALA A 30 16.86 -33.00 -7.78
N GLY A 31 17.23 -32.22 -6.76
CA GLY A 31 16.55 -32.18 -5.46
C GLY A 31 15.09 -31.74 -5.57
N VAL A 32 14.85 -30.62 -6.27
CA VAL A 32 13.50 -30.11 -6.54
C VAL A 32 12.67 -31.12 -7.34
N THR A 33 13.27 -31.72 -8.37
CA THR A 33 12.58 -32.72 -9.23
C THR A 33 12.14 -33.95 -8.43
N ARG A 34 13.03 -34.55 -7.62
CA ARG A 34 12.67 -35.70 -6.75
C ARG A 34 11.57 -35.36 -5.75
N ARG A 35 11.58 -34.14 -5.20
CA ARG A 35 10.55 -33.67 -4.26
C ARG A 35 9.21 -33.41 -4.97
N ALA A 36 9.26 -32.94 -6.21
CA ALA A 36 8.09 -32.76 -7.06
C ALA A 36 7.47 -34.11 -7.45
N GLU A 37 8.28 -35.12 -7.84
CA GLU A 37 7.82 -36.48 -8.17
C GLU A 37 6.99 -37.08 -7.04
N ARG A 38 7.48 -36.99 -5.80
CA ARG A 38 6.73 -37.44 -4.61
C ARG A 38 5.40 -36.69 -4.41
N LEU A 39 5.34 -35.41 -4.78
CA LEU A 39 4.08 -34.67 -4.71
C LEU A 39 3.09 -35.10 -5.79
N PHE A 40 3.57 -35.50 -6.97
CA PHE A 40 2.75 -35.93 -8.10
C PHE A 40 2.33 -37.42 -8.05
N GLU A 41 2.75 -38.16 -7.01
CA GLU A 41 2.17 -39.48 -6.70
C GLU A 41 0.67 -39.35 -6.36
N GLU A 42 0.29 -38.26 -5.67
CA GLU A 42 -1.09 -38.01 -5.20
C GLU A 42 -1.85 -36.96 -6.02
N ARG A 43 -1.16 -36.21 -6.91
CA ARG A 43 -1.77 -35.09 -7.68
C ARG A 43 -1.25 -35.01 -9.12
N ALA A 44 -2.05 -34.50 -10.05
CA ALA A 44 -1.64 -34.34 -11.45
C ALA A 44 -0.93 -33.00 -11.74
N THR A 45 -1.27 -31.96 -10.96
CA THR A 45 -0.80 -30.57 -11.15
C THR A 45 -0.61 -29.87 -9.82
N LEU A 46 0.31 -28.92 -9.75
CA LEU A 46 0.56 -28.04 -8.61
C LEU A 46 0.58 -26.59 -9.08
N ALA A 47 -0.35 -25.77 -8.58
CA ALA A 47 -0.39 -24.34 -8.87
C ALA A 47 0.03 -23.53 -7.62
N LEU A 48 0.92 -22.57 -7.84
CA LEU A 48 1.38 -21.60 -6.85
C LEU A 48 0.92 -20.21 -7.27
N GLY A 49 -0.01 -19.61 -6.54
CA GLY A 49 -0.34 -18.20 -6.67
C GLY A 49 0.75 -17.34 -6.02
N VAL A 50 1.10 -16.22 -6.65
CA VAL A 50 2.20 -15.36 -6.19
C VAL A 50 1.63 -14.04 -5.67
N ALA A 51 1.84 -13.76 -4.38
CA ALA A 51 1.58 -12.47 -3.76
C ALA A 51 2.91 -11.79 -3.35
N ARG A 52 2.86 -10.53 -2.90
CA ARG A 52 4.07 -9.72 -2.62
C ARG A 52 5.05 -10.37 -1.63
N GLN A 53 4.55 -11.10 -0.63
CA GLN A 53 5.33 -11.70 0.45
C GLN A 53 4.87 -13.12 0.81
N GLN A 54 3.94 -13.69 0.04
CA GLN A 54 3.32 -14.98 0.33
C GLN A 54 3.04 -15.73 -0.97
N LEU A 55 3.09 -17.06 -0.89
CA LEU A 55 2.58 -17.93 -1.94
C LEU A 55 1.21 -18.45 -1.51
N VAL A 56 0.31 -18.62 -2.47
CA VAL A 56 -1.01 -19.21 -2.25
C VAL A 56 -1.03 -20.58 -2.90
N ILE A 57 -1.32 -21.61 -2.12
CA ILE A 57 -1.26 -23.00 -2.57
C ILE A 57 -2.52 -23.69 -2.08
N GLU A 58 -3.32 -24.24 -2.99
CA GLU A 58 -4.58 -24.91 -2.65
C GLU A 58 -5.52 -24.02 -1.79
N GLY A 59 -5.49 -22.70 -2.04
CA GLY A 59 -6.27 -21.71 -1.29
C GLY A 59 -5.65 -21.27 0.05
N VAL A 60 -4.55 -21.88 0.49
CA VAL A 60 -3.86 -21.54 1.73
C VAL A 60 -2.68 -20.62 1.44
N ALA A 61 -2.69 -19.42 2.04
CA ALA A 61 -1.53 -18.53 2.01
C ALA A 61 -0.43 -19.04 2.96
N THR A 62 0.81 -19.09 2.48
CA THR A 62 1.97 -19.43 3.31
C THR A 62 2.21 -18.37 4.38
N ASP A 63 2.72 -18.74 5.56
CA ASP A 63 3.03 -17.80 6.64
C ASP A 63 3.99 -16.69 6.17
N ALA A 64 3.56 -15.42 6.26
CA ALA A 64 4.34 -14.25 5.88
C ALA A 64 5.61 -14.07 6.75
N LYS A 65 5.64 -14.67 7.95
CA LYS A 65 6.80 -14.63 8.85
C LYS A 65 7.88 -15.64 8.49
N ASN A 66 7.61 -16.61 7.59
CA ASN A 66 8.61 -17.55 7.13
C ASN A 66 9.53 -16.87 6.09
N PRO A 67 10.81 -16.60 6.43
CA PRO A 67 11.69 -15.79 5.58
C PRO A 67 12.02 -16.48 4.24
N VAL A 68 12.06 -17.82 4.21
CA VAL A 68 12.39 -18.58 3.00
C VAL A 68 11.26 -18.48 1.96
N LEU A 69 10.01 -18.63 2.39
CA LEU A 69 8.85 -18.57 1.51
C LEU A 69 8.51 -17.14 1.10
N SER A 70 8.73 -16.17 1.99
CA SER A 70 8.55 -14.75 1.70
C SER A 70 9.53 -14.25 0.64
N GLU A 71 10.80 -14.68 0.71
CA GLU A 71 11.81 -14.36 -0.30
C GLU A 71 11.49 -15.00 -1.66
N LEU A 72 11.02 -16.25 -1.68
CA LEU A 72 10.59 -16.91 -2.92
C LEU A 72 9.39 -16.17 -3.56
N ALA A 73 8.39 -15.79 -2.77
CA ALA A 73 7.24 -15.01 -3.23
C ALA A 73 7.67 -13.63 -3.76
N GLY A 74 8.53 -12.93 -3.03
CA GLY A 74 9.05 -11.63 -3.43
C GLY A 74 9.84 -11.68 -4.74
N ARG A 75 10.65 -12.72 -4.97
CA ARG A 75 11.38 -12.92 -6.23
C ARG A 75 10.44 -13.15 -7.41
N LEU A 76 9.49 -14.07 -7.29
CA LEU A 76 8.50 -14.32 -8.35
C LEU A 76 7.67 -13.06 -8.65
N HIS A 77 7.33 -12.28 -7.62
CA HIS A 77 6.60 -11.03 -7.77
C HIS A 77 7.41 -9.94 -8.48
N ARG A 78 8.73 -9.83 -8.22
CA ARG A 78 9.63 -8.91 -8.95
C ARG A 78 9.72 -9.22 -10.44
N HIS A 79 9.53 -10.48 -10.84
CA HIS A 79 9.38 -10.87 -12.25
C HIS A 79 7.98 -10.61 -12.82
N HIS A 80 7.08 -9.96 -12.08
CA HIS A 80 5.68 -9.75 -12.46
C HIS A 80 4.93 -11.04 -12.80
N LEU A 81 5.20 -12.11 -12.06
CA LEU A 81 4.49 -13.37 -12.18
C LEU A 81 3.32 -13.40 -11.18
N GLY A 82 2.13 -13.75 -11.65
CA GLY A 82 0.92 -13.89 -10.85
C GLY A 82 0.68 -15.33 -10.39
N ALA A 83 1.14 -16.32 -11.16
CA ALA A 83 1.09 -17.72 -10.79
C ALA A 83 2.18 -18.55 -11.48
N VAL A 84 2.53 -19.69 -10.89
CA VAL A 84 3.40 -20.71 -11.46
C VAL A 84 2.69 -22.06 -11.37
N THR A 85 2.61 -22.80 -12.48
CA THR A 85 1.97 -24.12 -12.54
C THR A 85 2.99 -25.18 -12.93
N PHE A 86 2.97 -26.30 -12.21
CA PHE A 86 3.80 -27.48 -12.44
C PHE A 86 2.91 -28.68 -12.78
N HIS A 87 3.26 -29.44 -13.81
CA HIS A 87 2.54 -30.63 -14.26
C HIS A 87 3.34 -31.90 -13.99
N ARG A 88 2.66 -33.03 -13.74
CA ARG A 88 3.30 -34.34 -13.60
C ARG A 88 4.17 -34.66 -14.81
N GLY A 89 5.37 -35.20 -14.58
CA GLY A 89 6.35 -35.51 -15.63
C GLY A 89 7.55 -34.54 -15.70
N LEU A 90 7.70 -33.66 -14.70
CA LEU A 90 8.80 -32.70 -14.61
C LEU A 90 10.18 -33.32 -14.84
N ARG A 91 10.93 -32.80 -15.82
CA ARG A 91 12.31 -33.20 -16.09
C ARG A 91 13.29 -32.30 -15.35
N THR A 92 14.40 -32.88 -14.88
CA THR A 92 15.47 -32.13 -14.20
C THR A 92 16.04 -30.99 -15.04
N THR A 93 16.09 -31.16 -16.37
CA THR A 93 16.53 -30.12 -17.32
C THR A 93 15.58 -28.94 -17.33
N GLU A 94 14.26 -29.17 -17.34
CA GLU A 94 13.24 -28.11 -17.31
C GLU A 94 13.31 -27.31 -16.00
N VAL A 95 13.49 -27.99 -14.87
CA VAL A 95 13.66 -27.34 -13.57
C VAL A 95 14.93 -26.49 -13.53
N ALA A 96 16.04 -27.00 -14.05
CA ALA A 96 17.30 -26.25 -14.09
C ALA A 96 17.20 -25.00 -14.96
N ASP A 97 16.51 -25.08 -16.11
CA ASP A 97 16.31 -23.96 -17.01
C ASP A 97 15.38 -22.90 -16.39
N VAL A 98 14.25 -23.28 -15.80
CA VAL A 98 13.36 -22.35 -15.08
C VAL A 98 14.07 -21.66 -13.93
N LEU A 99 14.83 -22.40 -13.12
CA LEU A 99 15.58 -21.82 -12.01
C LEU A 99 16.66 -20.83 -12.48
N ARG A 100 17.30 -21.10 -13.62
CA ARG A 100 18.25 -20.17 -14.24
C ARG A 100 17.56 -18.90 -14.69
N THR A 101 16.41 -19.01 -15.35
CA THR A 101 15.63 -17.86 -15.83
C THR A 101 15.12 -17.00 -14.68
N LEU A 102 14.63 -17.61 -13.59
CA LEU A 102 14.15 -16.93 -12.39
C LEU A 102 15.26 -16.42 -11.46
N ALA A 103 16.51 -16.89 -11.64
CA ALA A 103 17.64 -16.45 -10.82
C ALA A 103 18.21 -15.08 -11.25
N VAL A 104 17.92 -14.65 -12.49
CA VAL A 104 18.31 -13.34 -13.01
C VAL A 104 17.50 -12.26 -12.29
N ASP A 105 18.16 -11.33 -11.62
CA ASP A 105 17.45 -10.27 -10.89
C ASP A 105 16.75 -9.27 -11.85
N ALA A 106 15.41 -9.32 -11.89
CA ALA A 106 14.57 -8.47 -12.72
C ALA A 106 14.79 -6.96 -12.50
N GLU A 107 15.13 -6.53 -11.28
CA GLU A 107 15.38 -5.12 -10.98
C GLU A 107 16.75 -4.65 -11.49
N ARG A 108 17.69 -5.58 -11.68
CA ARG A 108 19.05 -5.28 -12.16
C ARG A 108 19.13 -5.27 -13.69
N THR A 109 18.34 -6.11 -14.36
CA THR A 109 18.30 -6.20 -15.83
C THR A 109 17.26 -5.27 -16.46
N GLY A 110 16.26 -4.80 -15.71
CA GLY A 110 15.23 -3.89 -16.20
C GLY A 110 14.08 -4.56 -16.98
N ASP A 111 14.18 -5.86 -17.24
CA ASP A 111 13.19 -6.65 -17.99
C ASP A 111 12.58 -7.76 -17.12
N PRO A 112 11.43 -7.52 -16.47
CA PRO A 112 10.69 -8.56 -15.77
C PRO A 112 10.07 -9.56 -16.74
N LEU A 113 10.17 -10.87 -16.44
CA LEU A 113 9.68 -11.94 -17.31
C LEU A 113 8.18 -11.81 -17.65
N GLY A 114 7.37 -11.31 -16.72
CA GLY A 114 5.95 -11.09 -16.92
C GLY A 114 5.61 -9.99 -17.94
N LEU A 115 6.57 -9.13 -18.31
CA LEU A 115 6.43 -8.12 -19.37
C LEU A 115 7.09 -8.56 -20.69
N GLY A 116 7.78 -9.71 -20.70
CA GLY A 116 8.43 -10.28 -21.88
C GLY A 116 7.46 -11.04 -22.81
N PRO A 117 7.98 -11.64 -23.90
CA PRO A 117 7.17 -12.40 -24.85
C PRO A 117 6.42 -13.55 -24.18
N PRO A 118 5.12 -13.76 -24.47
CA PRO A 118 4.32 -14.83 -23.86
C PRO A 118 4.84 -16.24 -24.16
N GLU A 119 5.65 -16.39 -25.22
CA GLU A 119 6.33 -17.63 -25.59
C GLU A 119 7.36 -18.06 -24.54
N GLN A 120 8.05 -17.11 -23.91
CA GLN A 120 9.06 -17.41 -22.87
C GLN A 120 8.41 -17.94 -21.58
N LEU A 121 7.17 -17.54 -21.29
CA LEU A 121 6.40 -18.01 -20.14
C LEU A 121 5.81 -19.42 -20.34
N ARG A 122 5.83 -19.92 -21.59
CA ARG A 122 5.32 -21.24 -22.02
C ARG A 122 6.41 -22.12 -22.63
N ALA A 123 7.68 -21.80 -22.38
CA ALA A 123 8.83 -22.47 -23.00
C ALA A 123 9.06 -23.91 -22.52
N TRP A 124 8.36 -24.36 -21.47
CA TRP A 124 8.54 -25.68 -20.86
C TRP A 124 7.26 -26.50 -20.95
N ASP A 125 7.40 -27.81 -21.19
CA ASP A 125 6.26 -28.71 -21.36
C ASP A 125 5.50 -28.93 -20.05
N HIS A 126 6.24 -28.99 -18.93
CA HIS A 126 5.68 -29.29 -17.60
C HIS A 126 5.68 -28.12 -16.62
N ILE A 127 6.12 -26.92 -17.03
CA ILE A 127 6.15 -25.72 -16.19
C ILE A 127 5.57 -24.54 -16.96
N ARG A 128 4.57 -23.86 -16.36
CA ARG A 128 3.96 -22.65 -16.94
C ARG A 128 4.06 -21.48 -15.98
N LEU A 129 4.53 -20.35 -16.49
CA LEU A 129 4.56 -19.08 -15.79
C LEU A 129 3.39 -18.22 -16.28
N HIS A 130 2.74 -17.49 -15.38
CA HIS A 130 1.62 -16.61 -15.72
C HIS A 130 1.96 -15.17 -15.33
N SER A 131 1.83 -14.23 -16.26
CA SER A 131 2.13 -12.81 -16.02
C SER A 131 1.01 -12.07 -15.28
N VAL A 132 1.37 -10.95 -14.65
CA VAL A 132 0.43 -9.97 -14.10
C VAL A 132 0.06 -8.97 -15.21
N THR A 133 -1.13 -9.08 -15.80
CA THR A 133 -1.56 -8.15 -16.87
C THR A 133 -1.98 -6.79 -16.30
N TYR A 134 -1.17 -5.75 -16.53
CA TYR A 134 -1.46 -4.34 -16.15
C TYR A 134 -2.13 -3.50 -17.25
N GLU A 135 -2.49 -4.06 -18.41
CA GLU A 135 -3.02 -3.26 -19.51
C GLU A 135 -4.56 -3.26 -19.57
N ARG A 136 -5.11 -2.04 -19.72
CA ARG A 136 -6.52 -1.60 -19.87
C ARG A 136 -7.25 -1.04 -18.65
N LEU A 137 -6.64 -0.06 -17.97
CA LEU A 137 -7.40 1.01 -17.33
C LEU A 137 -7.45 2.20 -18.31
N GLU A 138 -8.52 2.30 -19.11
CA GLU A 138 -8.84 3.54 -19.81
C GLU A 138 -9.18 4.61 -18.77
N LEU A 139 -8.36 5.66 -18.77
CA LEU A 139 -8.54 6.90 -18.02
C LEU A 139 -9.85 7.57 -18.47
N LEU A 140 -10.86 7.57 -17.60
CA LEU A 140 -11.91 8.59 -17.66
C LEU A 140 -11.44 9.82 -16.88
N GLN A 141 -10.98 10.79 -17.68
CA GLN A 141 -10.87 12.23 -17.46
C GLN A 141 -10.63 12.73 -16.03
N GLU A 142 -9.39 13.17 -15.83
CA GLU A 142 -8.97 14.13 -14.80
C GLU A 142 -9.54 15.52 -15.13
N ASP A 143 -10.26 16.14 -14.20
CA ASP A 143 -10.33 17.59 -14.12
C ASP A 143 -9.16 18.06 -13.25
N ASP A 144 -8.38 19.00 -13.80
CA ASP A 144 -7.22 19.63 -13.20
C ASP A 144 -7.56 20.32 -11.88
N GLY A 145 -6.92 19.87 -10.80
CA GLY A 145 -6.95 20.53 -9.51
C GLY A 145 -5.91 19.92 -8.57
N THR A 146 -4.98 20.74 -8.10
CA THR A 146 -4.00 20.42 -7.05
C THR A 146 -4.69 19.79 -5.83
N ALA A 147 -4.58 18.47 -5.69
CA ALA A 147 -5.19 17.71 -4.60
C ALA A 147 -4.16 17.35 -3.49
N PRO A 148 -4.55 17.36 -2.21
CA PRO A 148 -3.69 17.02 -1.08
C PRO A 148 -3.23 15.54 -1.07
N LEU A 149 -2.13 15.27 -0.37
CA LEU A 149 -1.43 13.97 -0.30
C LEU A 149 -2.29 12.77 0.17
N ASP A 150 -3.44 13.00 0.83
CA ASP A 150 -4.34 11.94 1.32
C ASP A 150 -5.12 11.24 0.20
N GLU A 151 -5.30 11.88 -0.97
CA GLU A 151 -6.00 11.26 -2.10
C GLU A 151 -5.16 10.25 -2.87
N LYS A 152 -3.82 10.28 -2.79
CA LYS A 152 -2.99 9.28 -3.49
C LYS A 152 -3.17 7.88 -2.93
N GLY A 153 -3.27 7.74 -1.60
CA GLY A 153 -3.54 6.45 -0.96
C GLY A 153 -4.98 5.96 -1.19
N ALA A 154 -5.94 6.87 -1.30
CA ALA A 154 -7.33 6.51 -1.65
C ALA A 154 -7.44 6.10 -3.12
N LYS A 155 -6.81 6.84 -4.05
CA LYS A 155 -6.72 6.51 -5.48
C LYS A 155 -5.98 5.19 -5.71
N GLU A 156 -4.82 4.95 -5.07
CA GLU A 156 -4.08 3.68 -5.18
C GLU A 156 -4.89 2.47 -4.65
N ARG A 157 -5.66 2.62 -3.57
CA ARG A 157 -6.54 1.56 -3.02
C ARG A 157 -7.80 1.35 -3.87
N GLY A 158 -8.36 2.43 -4.41
CA GLY A 158 -9.42 2.38 -5.42
C GLY A 158 -9.01 1.60 -6.67
N LEU A 159 -7.82 1.91 -7.18
CA LEU A 159 -7.17 1.15 -8.25
C LEU A 159 -6.98 -0.32 -7.88
N ARG A 160 -6.58 -0.63 -6.64
CA ARG A 160 -6.42 -2.02 -6.15
C ARG A 160 -7.75 -2.77 -6.11
N GLY A 161 -8.83 -2.16 -5.63
CA GLY A 161 -10.16 -2.74 -5.65
C GLY A 161 -10.67 -3.02 -7.06
N ALA A 162 -10.42 -2.10 -8.00
CA ALA A 162 -10.73 -2.28 -9.42
C ALA A 162 -9.89 -3.41 -10.06
N GLN A 163 -8.60 -3.53 -9.69
CA GLN A 163 -7.72 -4.60 -10.16
C GLN A 163 -8.16 -5.99 -9.67
N LEU A 164 -8.56 -6.11 -8.40
CA LEU A 164 -9.09 -7.37 -7.85
C LEU A 164 -10.38 -7.79 -8.56
N TRP A 165 -11.27 -6.83 -8.87
CA TRP A 165 -12.49 -7.09 -9.63
C TRP A 165 -12.21 -7.57 -11.06
N VAL A 166 -11.28 -6.93 -11.76
CA VAL A 166 -10.89 -7.33 -13.12
C VAL A 166 -10.18 -8.69 -13.12
N GLY A 167 -9.38 -8.97 -12.09
CA GLY A 167 -8.76 -10.28 -11.87
C GLY A 167 -9.79 -11.40 -11.71
N LEU A 168 -10.84 -11.16 -10.91
CA LEU A 168 -11.96 -12.08 -10.74
C LEU A 168 -12.73 -12.29 -12.06
N ALA A 169 -13.05 -11.20 -12.78
CA ALA A 169 -13.76 -11.27 -14.05
C ALA A 169 -12.97 -12.07 -15.10
N ARG A 170 -11.65 -11.86 -15.19
CA ARG A 170 -10.80 -12.64 -16.10
C ARG A 170 -10.64 -14.08 -15.66
N ALA A 171 -10.51 -14.35 -14.36
CA ALA A 171 -10.45 -15.73 -13.86
C ALA A 171 -11.72 -16.51 -14.21
N ALA A 172 -12.89 -15.86 -14.11
CA ALA A 172 -14.17 -16.45 -14.47
C ALA A 172 -14.33 -16.66 -15.99
N LEU A 173 -13.95 -15.65 -16.80
CA LEU A 173 -14.19 -15.64 -18.24
C LEU A 173 -13.07 -16.32 -19.07
N ALA A 174 -11.86 -16.47 -18.53
CA ALA A 174 -10.74 -17.12 -19.23
C ALA A 174 -10.97 -18.62 -19.48
N ALA A 175 -11.94 -19.23 -18.80
CA ALA A 175 -12.40 -20.57 -19.08
C ALA A 175 -13.11 -20.70 -20.44
N GLU A 176 -13.85 -19.68 -20.87
CA GLU A 176 -14.59 -19.67 -22.15
C GLU A 176 -13.69 -19.31 -23.34
N ALA A 177 -12.64 -18.51 -23.10
CA ALA A 177 -11.67 -18.11 -24.14
C ALA A 177 -10.82 -19.28 -24.68
N ILE A 178 -10.97 -20.49 -24.13
CA ILE A 178 -10.35 -21.72 -24.66
C ILE A 178 -11.18 -22.30 -25.82
N ALA A 179 -12.46 -21.90 -25.99
CA ALA A 179 -13.35 -22.44 -27.01
C ALA A 179 -13.66 -21.48 -28.18
N ALA A 180 -13.47 -20.16 -28.04
CA ALA A 180 -13.76 -19.21 -29.10
C ALA A 180 -12.58 -18.23 -29.29
N ASP A 181 -12.02 -18.23 -30.50
CA ASP A 181 -10.95 -17.34 -30.97
C ASP A 181 -11.48 -15.89 -31.20
N GLU A 182 -12.12 -15.32 -30.18
CA GLU A 182 -12.63 -13.94 -30.21
C GLU A 182 -12.00 -13.09 -29.10
N ALA A 183 -11.79 -11.81 -29.42
CA ALA A 183 -11.17 -10.83 -28.53
C ALA A 183 -11.94 -10.71 -27.18
N PRO A 184 -11.24 -10.52 -26.04
CA PRO A 184 -11.86 -10.54 -24.72
C PRO A 184 -12.89 -9.40 -24.57
N PRO A 185 -14.05 -9.66 -23.93
CA PRO A 185 -15.12 -8.68 -23.81
C PRO A 185 -14.75 -7.54 -22.84
N THR A 186 -15.43 -6.41 -23.02
CA THR A 186 -15.43 -5.19 -22.19
C THR A 186 -15.76 -5.48 -20.71
N PRO A 187 -15.50 -4.55 -19.75
CA PRO A 187 -15.59 -4.84 -18.31
C PRO A 187 -16.95 -5.44 -17.93
N ALA A 188 -16.95 -6.76 -17.68
CA ALA A 188 -18.15 -7.56 -17.63
C ALA A 188 -19.07 -7.18 -16.47
N GLU A 189 -20.38 -7.16 -16.74
CA GLU A 189 -21.41 -6.97 -15.73
C GLU A 189 -21.36 -8.11 -14.69
N PRO A 190 -21.66 -7.85 -13.40
CA PRO A 190 -21.62 -8.87 -12.34
C PRO A 190 -22.44 -10.14 -12.66
N ALA A 191 -23.54 -10.02 -13.41
CA ALA A 191 -24.37 -11.15 -13.82
C ALA A 191 -23.67 -12.08 -14.83
N VAL A 192 -22.87 -11.52 -15.75
CA VAL A 192 -22.10 -12.29 -16.74
C VAL A 192 -20.98 -13.07 -16.06
N ILE A 193 -20.34 -12.47 -15.06
CA ILE A 193 -19.33 -13.15 -14.24
C ILE A 193 -19.98 -14.28 -13.41
N ALA A 194 -21.16 -14.05 -12.82
CA ALA A 194 -21.89 -15.09 -12.10
C ALA A 194 -22.23 -16.27 -13.02
N GLN A 195 -22.77 -15.98 -14.20
CA GLN A 195 -23.11 -16.98 -15.21
C GLN A 195 -21.88 -17.81 -15.64
N ALA A 196 -20.74 -17.16 -15.91
CA ALA A 196 -19.50 -17.86 -16.25
C ALA A 196 -18.97 -18.76 -15.12
N ILE A 197 -19.17 -18.37 -13.85
CA ILE A 197 -18.81 -19.20 -12.68
C ILE A 197 -19.79 -20.37 -12.50
N ASP A 198 -21.07 -20.15 -12.79
CA ASP A 198 -22.13 -21.15 -12.70
C ASP A 198 -22.01 -22.23 -13.79
N GLU A 199 -21.70 -21.83 -15.02
CA GLU A 199 -21.56 -22.72 -16.19
C GLU A 199 -20.25 -23.51 -16.19
N HIS A 200 -19.26 -23.11 -15.37
CA HIS A 200 -17.96 -23.79 -15.33
C HIS A 200 -18.06 -25.21 -14.72
N PRO A 201 -17.48 -26.24 -15.38
CA PRO A 201 -17.43 -27.59 -14.83
C PRO A 201 -16.70 -27.61 -13.48
N ARG A 202 -17.16 -28.46 -12.54
CA ARG A 202 -16.54 -28.60 -11.21
C ARG A 202 -15.04 -28.88 -11.33
N SER A 203 -14.23 -27.88 -11.03
CA SER A 203 -12.77 -27.94 -11.07
C SER A 203 -12.24 -27.34 -9.79
N THR A 204 -11.62 -28.18 -8.96
CA THR A 204 -11.14 -27.80 -7.63
C THR A 204 -10.12 -26.67 -7.69
N ALA A 205 -9.26 -26.64 -8.71
CA ALA A 205 -8.28 -25.60 -8.93
C ALA A 205 -8.91 -24.26 -9.38
N TYR A 206 -9.97 -24.32 -10.21
CA TYR A 206 -10.69 -23.12 -10.66
C TYR A 206 -11.46 -22.48 -9.51
N ASP A 207 -12.27 -23.28 -8.80
CA ASP A 207 -13.08 -22.80 -7.68
C ASP A 207 -12.20 -22.17 -6.57
N GLN A 208 -11.01 -22.70 -6.33
CA GLN A 208 -10.03 -22.14 -5.38
C GLN A 208 -9.47 -20.78 -5.81
N VAL A 209 -9.26 -20.56 -7.10
CA VAL A 209 -8.81 -19.26 -7.63
C VAL A 209 -9.90 -18.21 -7.46
N ILE A 210 -11.15 -18.57 -7.78
CA ILE A 210 -12.32 -17.69 -7.61
C ILE A 210 -12.50 -17.31 -6.13
N VAL A 211 -12.44 -18.28 -5.21
CA VAL A 211 -12.53 -18.04 -3.77
C VAL A 211 -11.39 -17.15 -3.26
N GLY A 212 -10.16 -17.35 -3.77
CA GLY A 212 -9.00 -16.53 -3.43
C GLY A 212 -9.20 -15.05 -3.77
N TYR A 213 -9.76 -14.74 -4.95
CA TYR A 213 -10.10 -13.37 -5.33
C TYR A 213 -11.21 -12.79 -4.46
N LEU A 214 -12.26 -13.56 -4.15
CA LEU A 214 -13.36 -13.12 -3.29
C LEU A 214 -12.87 -12.78 -1.87
N LEU A 215 -11.94 -13.56 -1.32
CA LEU A 215 -11.32 -13.30 -0.01
C LEU A 215 -10.50 -12.00 0.00
N GLN A 216 -9.72 -11.76 -1.06
CA GLN A 216 -8.94 -10.52 -1.19
C GLN A 216 -9.83 -9.28 -1.34
N ILE A 217 -10.94 -9.41 -2.06
CA ILE A 217 -11.94 -8.34 -2.20
C ILE A 217 -12.62 -8.06 -0.85
N ALA A 218 -12.97 -9.11 -0.09
CA ALA A 218 -13.59 -8.95 1.23
C ALA A 218 -12.65 -8.24 2.24
N ASP A 219 -11.35 -8.57 2.24
CA ASP A 219 -10.34 -7.94 3.10
C ASP A 219 -10.12 -6.46 2.74
N GLU A 220 -10.12 -6.12 1.44
CA GLU A 220 -10.01 -4.73 0.97
C GLU A 220 -11.27 -3.90 1.32
N LEU A 221 -12.46 -4.52 1.28
CA LEU A 221 -13.73 -3.87 1.66
C LEU A 221 -13.87 -3.61 3.17
N LYS A 222 -13.10 -4.31 4.01
CA LYS A 222 -13.07 -4.14 5.48
C LYS A 222 -12.24 -2.95 5.93
N SER A 223 -11.21 -2.62 5.15
CA SER A 223 -10.19 -1.62 5.50
C SER A 223 -10.37 -0.26 4.80
N THR A 224 -11.35 -0.14 3.89
CA THR A 224 -11.49 1.02 3.00
C THR A 224 -12.85 1.73 3.14
N GLY A 225 -12.85 3.06 3.28
CA GLY A 225 -14.01 3.93 3.12
C GLY A 225 -13.88 4.83 1.88
N GLY A 226 -14.98 5.11 1.18
CA GLY A 226 -15.01 5.99 -0.01
C GLY A 226 -15.99 5.57 -1.11
N ALA A 227 -16.14 6.40 -2.14
CA ALA A 227 -17.09 6.18 -3.24
C ALA A 227 -16.76 4.95 -4.12
N GLU A 228 -15.47 4.66 -4.33
CA GLU A 228 -15.01 3.49 -5.10
C GLU A 228 -15.17 2.18 -4.32
N ALA A 229 -14.90 2.18 -3.01
CA ALA A 229 -15.20 1.05 -2.13
C ALA A 229 -16.71 0.76 -2.09
N ALA A 230 -17.54 1.81 -2.09
CA ALA A 230 -18.99 1.66 -2.21
C ALA A 230 -19.42 1.09 -3.57
N ALA A 231 -18.74 1.45 -4.67
CA ALA A 231 -19.00 0.89 -6.00
C ALA A 231 -18.58 -0.59 -6.08
N LEU A 232 -17.42 -0.95 -5.54
CA LEU A 232 -16.95 -2.33 -5.43
C LEU A 232 -17.90 -3.18 -4.57
N ARG A 233 -18.31 -2.66 -3.39
CA ARG A 233 -19.32 -3.28 -2.52
C ARG A 233 -20.62 -3.58 -3.26
N ARG A 234 -21.13 -2.63 -4.04
CA ARG A 234 -22.35 -2.84 -4.86
C ARG A 234 -22.17 -3.92 -5.91
N ARG A 235 -21.02 -3.95 -6.60
CA ARG A 235 -20.72 -4.95 -7.64
C ARG A 235 -20.57 -6.36 -7.06
N THR A 236 -19.82 -6.51 -5.97
CA THR A 236 -19.63 -7.80 -5.29
C THR A 236 -20.95 -8.34 -4.74
N SER A 237 -21.79 -7.46 -4.18
CA SER A 237 -23.12 -7.87 -3.68
C SER A 237 -24.03 -8.36 -4.82
N LYS A 238 -24.02 -7.69 -5.98
CA LYS A 238 -24.76 -8.13 -7.17
C LYS A 238 -24.25 -9.45 -7.75
N LEU A 239 -22.93 -9.70 -7.70
CA LEU A 239 -22.33 -10.96 -8.13
C LEU A 239 -22.80 -12.12 -7.23
N VAL A 240 -22.66 -11.97 -5.92
CA VAL A 240 -23.04 -13.02 -4.95
C VAL A 240 -24.54 -13.33 -5.06
N GLY A 241 -25.39 -12.31 -5.21
CA GLY A 241 -26.84 -12.51 -5.39
C GLY A 241 -27.26 -13.06 -6.75
N ALA A 242 -26.38 -13.05 -7.76
CA ALA A 242 -26.66 -13.58 -9.09
C ALA A 242 -26.16 -15.03 -9.30
N LEU A 243 -25.34 -15.57 -8.39
CA LEU A 243 -24.83 -16.93 -8.45
C LEU A 243 -25.93 -17.96 -8.12
N GLN A 244 -25.91 -19.11 -8.78
CA GLN A 244 -26.78 -20.22 -8.42
C GLN A 244 -26.49 -20.73 -6.99
N PRO A 245 -27.52 -21.08 -6.19
CA PRO A 245 -27.33 -21.58 -4.81
C PRO A 245 -26.38 -22.78 -4.72
N GLY A 246 -26.42 -23.67 -5.72
CA GLY A 246 -25.52 -24.84 -5.81
C GLY A 246 -24.05 -24.47 -6.07
N THR A 247 -23.80 -23.38 -6.78
CA THR A 247 -22.45 -22.86 -7.05
C THR A 247 -21.89 -22.12 -5.84
N LEU A 248 -22.70 -21.30 -5.18
CA LEU A 248 -22.30 -20.64 -3.95
C LEU A 248 -21.93 -21.66 -2.86
N ARG A 249 -22.74 -22.72 -2.73
CA ARG A 249 -22.43 -23.87 -1.87
C ARG A 249 -21.10 -24.54 -2.25
N ARG A 250 -20.88 -24.82 -3.53
CA ARG A 250 -19.62 -25.40 -4.05
C ARG A 250 -18.41 -24.55 -3.69
N LEU A 251 -18.47 -23.23 -3.91
CA LEU A 251 -17.37 -22.31 -3.63
C LEU A 251 -17.07 -22.23 -2.12
N ILE A 252 -18.10 -22.31 -1.28
CA ILE A 252 -17.96 -22.33 0.18
C ILE A 252 -17.36 -23.65 0.67
N GLU A 253 -17.79 -24.80 0.14
CA GLU A 253 -17.25 -26.12 0.48
C GLU A 253 -15.74 -26.22 0.14
N MET A 254 -15.31 -25.56 -0.94
CA MET A 254 -13.93 -25.57 -1.44
C MET A 254 -13.02 -24.49 -0.84
N GLY A 255 -13.58 -23.55 -0.05
CA GLY A 255 -12.87 -22.40 0.54
C GLY A 255 -12.04 -22.67 1.80
N GLY A 256 -11.71 -23.93 2.08
CA GLY A 256 -10.83 -24.33 3.18
C GLY A 256 -11.52 -24.99 4.38
N ASP A 257 -10.84 -25.00 5.53
CA ASP A 257 -11.36 -25.62 6.76
C ASP A 257 -12.54 -24.84 7.36
N ASN A 258 -13.21 -25.41 8.38
CA ASN A 258 -14.37 -24.78 9.01
C ASN A 258 -14.04 -23.39 9.62
N ALA A 259 -12.80 -23.16 10.06
CA ALA A 259 -12.37 -21.88 10.62
C ALA A 259 -12.20 -20.81 9.52
N GLN A 260 -11.69 -21.19 8.35
CA GLN A 260 -11.55 -20.31 7.18
C GLN A 260 -12.89 -19.98 6.54
N ARG A 261 -13.82 -20.95 6.46
CA ARG A 261 -15.21 -20.70 6.02
C ARG A 261 -15.95 -19.75 6.95
N THR A 262 -15.78 -19.94 8.26
CA THR A 262 -16.35 -19.05 9.27
C THR A 262 -15.73 -17.66 9.19
N LYS A 263 -14.42 -17.56 8.95
CA LYS A 263 -13.72 -16.30 8.73
C LYS A 263 -14.21 -15.59 7.46
N PHE A 264 -14.40 -16.30 6.35
CA PHE A 264 -14.97 -15.77 5.10
C PHE A 264 -16.37 -15.18 5.33
N ALA A 265 -17.25 -15.92 6.01
CA ALA A 265 -18.61 -15.46 6.30
C ALA A 265 -18.60 -14.21 7.21
N ILE A 266 -17.72 -14.17 8.22
CA ILE A 266 -17.54 -13.00 9.10
C ILE A 266 -16.91 -11.81 8.35
N ASP A 267 -15.97 -12.02 7.43
CA ASP A 267 -15.38 -10.92 6.67
C ASP A 267 -16.39 -10.40 5.62
N ALA A 268 -17.21 -11.27 5.04
CA ALA A 268 -18.32 -10.90 4.16
C ALA A 268 -19.41 -10.06 4.86
N THR A 269 -19.66 -10.28 6.15
CA THR A 269 -20.65 -9.50 6.93
C THR A 269 -20.24 -8.05 7.16
N HIS A 270 -18.99 -7.66 6.93
CA HIS A 270 -18.54 -6.26 7.04
C HIS A 270 -18.64 -5.50 5.72
N GLY A 271 -18.71 -6.22 4.59
CA GLY A 271 -18.46 -5.66 3.27
C GLY A 271 -19.61 -5.76 2.27
N LEU A 272 -20.62 -6.60 2.48
CA LEU A 272 -21.69 -6.90 1.51
C LEU A 272 -23.07 -6.33 1.89
N ALA A 273 -23.95 -6.26 0.90
CA ALA A 273 -25.38 -5.98 1.08
C ALA A 273 -26.06 -7.11 1.88
N VAL A 274 -27.14 -6.77 2.56
CA VAL A 274 -27.75 -7.61 3.58
C VAL A 274 -28.29 -8.93 3.01
N ASP A 275 -28.94 -8.89 1.85
CA ASP A 275 -29.48 -10.10 1.20
C ASP A 275 -28.37 -11.11 0.84
N ALA A 276 -27.23 -10.62 0.33
CA ALA A 276 -26.08 -11.45 0.00
C ALA A 276 -25.47 -12.13 1.25
N VAL A 277 -25.56 -11.49 2.42
CA VAL A 277 -25.12 -12.08 3.69
C VAL A 277 -26.02 -13.25 4.10
N LEU A 278 -27.33 -13.15 3.90
CA LEU A 278 -28.27 -14.23 4.21
C LEU A 278 -28.07 -15.45 3.29
N ASP A 279 -27.79 -15.22 2.00
CA ASP A 279 -27.53 -16.30 1.04
C ASP A 279 -26.23 -17.03 1.36
N ILE A 280 -25.18 -16.32 1.81
CA ILE A 280 -23.94 -16.92 2.31
C ILE A 280 -24.20 -17.78 3.56
N VAL A 281 -25.01 -17.28 4.51
CA VAL A 281 -25.34 -18.04 5.74
C VAL A 281 -26.13 -19.31 5.43
N ARG A 282 -27.07 -19.27 4.47
CA ARG A 282 -27.81 -20.45 4.01
C ARG A 282 -26.90 -21.47 3.32
N ALA A 283 -26.07 -21.02 2.39
CA ALA A 283 -25.13 -21.89 1.69
C ALA A 283 -24.09 -22.51 2.65
N MET A 284 -23.69 -21.80 3.70
CA MET A 284 -22.85 -22.31 4.79
C MET A 284 -23.54 -23.40 5.64
N ALA A 285 -24.82 -23.20 5.97
CA ALA A 285 -25.63 -24.17 6.70
C ALA A 285 -25.69 -25.50 5.95
N ASP A 286 -26.03 -25.40 4.66
CA ASP A 286 -26.17 -26.53 3.75
C ASP A 286 -24.84 -27.27 3.52
N ALA A 287 -23.74 -26.52 3.33
CA ALA A 287 -22.38 -27.04 3.14
C ALA A 287 -21.81 -27.71 4.40
N SER A 288 -22.25 -27.28 5.59
CA SER A 288 -21.75 -27.81 6.87
C SER A 288 -22.62 -28.94 7.43
N HIS A 289 -23.68 -29.34 6.71
CA HIS A 289 -24.73 -30.26 7.18
C HIS A 289 -25.35 -29.85 8.53
N LYS A 290 -25.46 -28.54 8.80
CA LYS A 290 -26.05 -27.99 10.02
C LYS A 290 -27.29 -27.18 9.67
N THR A 291 -28.37 -27.33 10.45
CA THR A 291 -29.61 -26.56 10.21
C THR A 291 -29.56 -25.21 10.92
N VAL A 292 -29.97 -24.13 10.23
CA VAL A 292 -30.32 -22.86 10.88
C VAL A 292 -31.82 -22.92 11.16
N SER A 293 -32.24 -22.62 12.39
CA SER A 293 -33.67 -22.65 12.72
C SER A 293 -34.48 -21.65 11.87
N ASP A 294 -35.57 -22.10 11.28
CA ASP A 294 -36.49 -21.28 10.47
C ASP A 294 -36.96 -19.98 11.15
N PRO A 295 -37.23 -19.94 12.48
CA PRO A 295 -37.58 -18.71 13.17
C PRO A 295 -36.45 -17.69 13.20
N LEU A 296 -35.20 -18.15 13.31
CA LEU A 296 -34.02 -17.28 13.30
C LEU A 296 -33.75 -16.74 11.90
N LEU A 297 -33.89 -17.57 10.85
CA LEU A 297 -33.85 -17.09 9.45
C LEU A 297 -34.92 -16.03 9.18
N ARG A 298 -36.14 -16.20 9.71
CA ARG A 298 -37.22 -15.20 9.60
C ARG A 298 -36.91 -13.92 10.37
N MET A 299 -36.30 -14.00 11.55
CA MET A 299 -35.86 -12.83 12.31
C MET A 299 -34.77 -12.06 11.54
N LEU A 300 -33.75 -12.77 11.04
CA LEU A 300 -32.67 -12.16 10.25
C LEU A 300 -33.21 -11.55 8.93
N SER A 301 -34.18 -12.21 8.29
CA SER A 301 -34.87 -11.67 7.09
C SER A 301 -35.71 -10.43 7.40
N LYS A 302 -36.36 -10.36 8.57
CA LYS A 302 -37.10 -9.15 9.01
C LYS A 302 -36.16 -8.01 9.36
N LEU A 303 -35.06 -8.29 10.03
CA LEU A 303 -34.01 -7.29 10.31
C LEU A 303 -33.39 -6.77 9.01
N ALA A 304 -33.19 -7.65 8.03
CA ALA A 304 -32.74 -7.28 6.69
C ALA A 304 -33.72 -6.35 5.97
N GLN A 305 -35.01 -6.71 5.99
CA GLN A 305 -36.05 -5.87 5.41
C GLN A 305 -36.13 -4.49 6.10
N HIS A 306 -35.92 -4.42 7.41
CA HIS A 306 -35.86 -3.14 8.14
C HIS A 306 -34.58 -2.34 7.85
N ALA A 307 -33.44 -2.99 7.63
CA ALA A 307 -32.19 -2.35 7.24
C ALA A 307 -32.28 -1.71 5.84
N GLU A 308 -33.02 -2.31 4.91
CA GLU A 308 -33.18 -1.79 3.55
C GLU A 308 -34.34 -0.81 3.39
N GLN A 309 -35.50 -1.11 3.99
CA GLN A 309 -36.78 -0.43 3.71
C GLN A 309 -37.35 0.33 4.92
N GLY A 310 -36.71 0.25 6.11
CA GLY A 310 -37.20 0.90 7.34
C GLY A 310 -37.09 2.43 7.34
N PRO A 311 -37.56 3.12 8.40
CA PRO A 311 -37.29 4.55 8.61
C PRO A 311 -35.80 4.81 8.93
N ALA A 312 -35.28 6.02 8.64
CA ALA A 312 -33.84 6.31 8.57
C ALA A 312 -33.07 6.06 9.88
N ASP A 313 -33.73 6.25 11.02
CA ASP A 313 -33.26 5.97 12.38
C ASP A 313 -33.18 4.46 12.68
N ALA A 314 -34.16 3.69 12.21
CA ALA A 314 -34.21 2.24 12.39
C ALA A 314 -33.28 1.49 11.43
N ARG A 315 -32.96 2.03 10.24
CA ARG A 315 -32.08 1.36 9.25
C ARG A 315 -30.68 1.10 9.79
N LEU A 316 -30.08 2.11 10.41
CA LEU A 316 -28.70 2.01 10.91
C LEU A 316 -28.62 1.01 12.07
N GLN A 317 -29.59 1.07 12.99
CA GLN A 317 -29.67 0.16 14.13
C GLN A 317 -30.03 -1.27 13.71
N ALA A 318 -30.90 -1.45 12.71
CA ALA A 318 -31.25 -2.77 12.18
C ALA A 318 -30.09 -3.41 11.41
N ASP A 319 -29.32 -2.62 10.64
CA ASP A 319 -28.12 -3.10 9.94
C ASP A 319 -27.03 -3.53 10.94
N GLU A 320 -26.76 -2.71 11.96
CA GLU A 320 -25.79 -3.02 13.01
C GLU A 320 -26.20 -4.25 13.83
N ALA A 321 -27.46 -4.29 14.30
CA ALA A 321 -27.99 -5.42 15.05
C ALA A 321 -27.99 -6.72 14.22
N LEU A 322 -28.30 -6.66 12.92
CA LEU A 322 -28.26 -7.81 12.05
C LEU A 322 -26.83 -8.35 11.88
N ARG A 323 -25.86 -7.47 11.61
CA ARG A 323 -24.44 -7.86 11.45
C ARG A 323 -23.89 -8.48 12.74
N ASP A 324 -24.28 -7.95 13.89
CA ASP A 324 -23.90 -8.49 15.19
C ASP A 324 -24.49 -9.88 15.43
N GLN A 325 -25.78 -10.08 15.16
CA GLN A 325 -26.44 -11.37 15.34
C GLN A 325 -25.91 -12.45 14.37
N VAL A 326 -25.62 -12.11 13.12
CA VAL A 326 -25.01 -13.04 12.16
C VAL A 326 -23.58 -13.43 12.60
N ARG A 327 -22.80 -12.47 13.11
CA ARG A 327 -21.45 -12.73 13.62
C ARG A 327 -21.46 -13.66 14.83
N ASP A 328 -22.38 -13.43 15.77
CA ASP A 328 -22.49 -14.26 16.98
C ASP A 328 -22.98 -15.67 16.65
N LEU A 329 -23.90 -15.80 15.69
CA LEU A 329 -24.29 -17.10 15.14
C LEU A 329 -23.09 -17.84 14.53
N LEU A 330 -22.30 -17.17 13.69
CA LEU A 330 -21.14 -17.78 13.03
C LEU A 330 -20.04 -18.18 14.01
N LYS A 331 -19.82 -17.40 15.09
CA LYS A 331 -18.83 -17.71 16.14
C LYS A 331 -19.23 -18.87 17.04
N GLY A 332 -20.54 -19.10 17.26
CA GLY A 332 -21.07 -20.10 18.19
C GLY A 332 -21.59 -21.40 17.56
N TRP A 333 -21.43 -21.59 16.24
CA TRP A 333 -22.14 -22.64 15.48
C TRP A 333 -21.54 -24.05 15.64
N THR A 334 -21.84 -24.74 16.75
CA THR A 334 -21.29 -26.07 17.05
C THR A 334 -22.29 -27.24 17.01
N LEU A 335 -23.60 -26.97 17.05
CA LEU A 335 -24.65 -27.99 17.14
C LEU A 335 -25.25 -28.37 15.77
N ALA A 336 -25.56 -29.66 15.58
CA ALA A 336 -26.05 -30.23 14.32
C ALA A 336 -27.55 -30.00 14.07
N ASP A 337 -28.34 -29.84 15.14
CA ASP A 337 -29.75 -29.44 15.09
C ASP A 337 -30.12 -28.80 16.43
N PRO A 338 -30.48 -27.51 16.49
CA PRO A 338 -30.71 -26.85 17.76
C PRO A 338 -32.14 -27.00 18.29
N ASN A 339 -33.10 -27.66 17.61
CA ASN A 339 -34.45 -27.77 18.18
C ASN A 339 -35.30 -28.97 17.74
N PRO A 340 -35.90 -29.72 18.68
CA PRO A 340 -36.98 -30.65 18.36
C PRO A 340 -38.27 -29.92 17.96
N ASP A 341 -39.03 -30.48 17.02
CA ASP A 341 -40.20 -29.88 16.34
C ASP A 341 -41.18 -29.16 17.29
N ALA A 342 -41.45 -29.76 18.46
CA ALA A 342 -42.39 -29.23 19.45
C ALA A 342 -41.95 -27.85 20.00
N TYR A 343 -40.64 -27.63 20.19
CA TYR A 343 -40.08 -26.37 20.69
C TYR A 343 -40.12 -25.26 19.62
N GLY A 344 -39.94 -25.62 18.34
CA GLY A 344 -40.11 -24.70 17.21
C GLY A 344 -41.53 -24.13 17.12
N THR A 345 -42.55 -24.97 17.34
CA THR A 345 -43.95 -24.52 17.40
C THR A 345 -44.24 -23.59 18.59
N ALA A 346 -43.58 -23.76 19.74
CA ALA A 346 -43.79 -22.93 20.92
C ALA A 346 -43.22 -21.51 20.71
N LEU A 347 -41.99 -21.40 20.17
CA LEU A 347 -41.40 -20.12 19.77
C LEU A 347 -42.23 -19.39 18.71
N HIS A 348 -42.87 -20.14 17.79
CA HIS A 348 -43.73 -19.55 16.77
C HIS A 348 -44.98 -18.88 17.37
N ARG A 349 -45.54 -19.43 18.45
CA ARG A 349 -46.65 -18.81 19.19
C ARG A 349 -46.20 -17.57 19.97
N MET A 350 -44.99 -17.57 20.52
CA MET A 350 -44.46 -16.43 21.30
C MET A 350 -44.09 -15.24 20.41
N ALA A 351 -43.52 -15.49 19.23
CA ALA A 351 -43.20 -14.42 18.26
C ALA A 351 -44.43 -13.81 17.57
N ALA A 352 -45.58 -14.51 17.60
CA ALA A 352 -46.86 -14.01 17.09
C ALA A 352 -47.61 -13.13 18.11
N ALA A 353 -47.19 -13.09 19.38
CA ALA A 353 -47.82 -12.28 20.42
C ALA A 353 -47.19 -10.88 20.48
N ALA A 354 -48.04 -9.84 20.43
CA ALA A 354 -47.61 -8.43 20.52
C ALA A 354 -46.99 -8.11 21.90
N PRO A 355 -45.99 -7.20 21.98
CA PRO A 355 -45.12 -7.11 23.14
C PRO A 355 -45.80 -6.46 24.34
N SER A 356 -45.91 -7.21 25.44
CA SER A 356 -46.12 -6.69 26.78
C SER A 356 -44.79 -6.18 27.36
N ARG A 357 -44.74 -4.90 27.76
CA ARG A 357 -43.59 -4.26 28.43
C ARG A 357 -43.13 -5.07 29.65
N VAL A 358 -41.85 -5.45 29.68
CA VAL A 358 -41.21 -6.07 30.85
C VAL A 358 -40.46 -4.99 31.66
N PRO A 359 -40.48 -5.00 33.00
CA PRO A 359 -39.82 -4.00 33.83
C PRO A 359 -38.31 -4.24 33.94
N ARG A 360 -37.54 -3.15 34.06
CA ARG A 360 -36.08 -3.14 34.15
C ARG A 360 -35.60 -3.61 35.53
N SER A 361 -34.56 -4.43 35.57
CA SER A 361 -33.92 -4.99 36.77
C SER A 361 -32.90 -4.00 37.38
N ASP A 362 -32.96 -3.86 38.71
CA ASP A 362 -32.07 -3.08 39.57
C ASP A 362 -30.62 -3.64 39.60
N TYR A 363 -29.78 -3.20 38.65
CA TYR A 363 -28.34 -3.12 38.90
C TYR A 363 -28.03 -1.73 39.46
N ALA A 364 -27.22 -1.68 40.52
CA ALA A 364 -26.75 -0.48 41.17
C ALA A 364 -26.43 0.65 40.18
N ASN A 365 -27.30 1.66 40.11
CA ASN A 365 -27.10 2.88 39.32
C ASN A 365 -25.99 3.70 39.99
N GLY A 366 -24.73 3.30 39.81
CA GLY A 366 -23.65 4.27 39.85
C GLY A 366 -23.95 5.31 38.77
N ALA A 367 -24.14 6.56 39.16
CA ALA A 367 -24.45 7.61 38.19
C ALA A 367 -23.38 7.65 37.10
N GLU A 368 -23.82 7.53 35.84
CA GLU A 368 -22.94 7.43 34.68
C GLU A 368 -22.02 8.67 34.61
N PRO A 369 -20.68 8.51 34.60
CA PRO A 369 -19.74 9.63 34.63
C PRO A 369 -20.02 10.67 33.55
N LEU A 370 -20.37 10.21 32.34
CA LEU A 370 -20.75 11.07 31.23
C LEU A 370 -21.97 11.94 31.57
N ARG A 371 -23.00 11.36 32.20
CA ARG A 371 -24.24 12.07 32.55
C ARG A 371 -24.02 13.08 33.69
N ILE A 372 -23.18 12.74 34.66
CA ILE A 372 -22.77 13.68 35.73
C ILE A 372 -22.08 14.88 35.11
N LEU A 373 -21.15 14.65 34.18
CA LEU A 373 -20.44 15.73 33.51
C LEU A 373 -21.37 16.58 32.64
N GLN A 374 -22.23 15.98 31.83
CA GLN A 374 -23.24 16.71 31.05
C GLN A 374 -24.11 17.60 31.94
N THR A 375 -24.61 17.07 33.06
CA THR A 375 -25.42 17.85 34.01
C THR A 375 -24.62 19.00 34.63
N ALA A 376 -23.35 18.77 34.97
CA ALA A 376 -22.47 19.82 35.49
C ALA A 376 -22.22 20.93 34.45
N MET A 377 -22.08 20.56 33.17
CA MET A 377 -21.94 21.51 32.07
C MET A 377 -23.22 22.31 31.83
N GLU A 378 -24.40 21.65 31.84
CA GLU A 378 -25.71 22.29 31.67
C GLU A 378 -26.04 23.26 32.82
N THR A 379 -25.68 22.89 34.05
CA THR A 379 -25.93 23.71 35.25
C THR A 379 -24.87 24.79 35.48
N GLY A 380 -23.74 24.70 34.79
CA GLY A 380 -22.62 25.62 34.94
C GLY A 380 -21.85 25.48 36.26
N VAL A 381 -22.00 24.37 36.99
CA VAL A 381 -21.38 24.16 38.31
C VAL A 381 -20.41 22.97 38.28
N LEU A 382 -19.10 23.25 38.38
CA LEU A 382 -18.06 22.23 38.52
C LEU A 382 -17.81 21.86 39.98
N GLY A 383 -18.62 20.92 40.49
CA GLY A 383 -18.41 20.31 41.81
C GLY A 383 -17.43 19.11 41.79
N PHE A 384 -17.13 18.57 42.98
CA PHE A 384 -16.26 17.39 43.14
C PHE A 384 -16.72 16.17 42.33
N GLY A 385 -18.04 15.98 42.18
CA GLY A 385 -18.61 14.91 41.37
C GLY A 385 -18.28 15.02 39.89
N ALA A 386 -18.25 16.24 39.33
CA ALA A 386 -17.88 16.48 37.94
C ALA A 386 -16.39 16.18 37.70
N TRP A 387 -15.52 16.63 38.61
CA TRP A 387 -14.09 16.31 38.56
C TRP A 387 -13.81 14.81 38.65
N ARG A 388 -14.47 14.10 39.57
CA ARG A 388 -14.34 12.64 39.68
C ARG A 388 -14.85 11.93 38.43
N ALA A 389 -15.92 12.43 37.81
CA ALA A 389 -16.41 11.89 36.55
C ALA A 389 -15.41 12.09 35.40
N VAL A 390 -14.75 13.25 35.34
CA VAL A 390 -13.66 13.52 34.37
C VAL A 390 -12.50 12.57 34.59
N GLU A 391 -11.98 12.45 35.82
CA GLU A 391 -10.88 11.50 36.11
C GLU A 391 -11.26 10.08 35.73
N ARG A 392 -12.51 9.67 36.00
CA ARG A 392 -12.97 8.33 35.62
C ARG A 392 -13.02 8.13 34.10
N LEU A 393 -13.48 9.13 33.34
CA LEU A 393 -13.47 9.08 31.88
C LEU A 393 -12.05 9.04 31.30
N LEU A 394 -11.09 9.72 31.95
CA LEU A 394 -9.67 9.64 31.59
C LEU A 394 -9.11 8.25 31.87
N GLU A 395 -9.33 7.70 33.07
CA GLU A 395 -8.92 6.33 33.45
C GLU A 395 -9.47 5.28 32.47
N ASP A 396 -10.74 5.41 32.10
CA ASP A 396 -11.44 4.48 31.19
C ASP A 396 -11.08 4.70 29.70
N ASN A 397 -10.12 5.59 29.40
CA ASN A 397 -9.67 5.99 28.05
C ASN A 397 -10.81 6.49 27.13
N ARG A 398 -11.80 7.18 27.70
CA ARG A 398 -12.97 7.74 27.01
C ARG A 398 -12.80 9.23 26.69
N ILE A 399 -11.59 9.61 26.28
CA ILE A 399 -11.19 11.01 26.09
C ILE A 399 -11.98 11.67 24.95
N GLY A 400 -12.26 10.95 23.86
CA GLY A 400 -13.09 11.48 22.77
C GLY A 400 -14.49 11.91 23.22
N MET A 401 -15.15 11.12 24.08
CA MET A 401 -16.47 11.45 24.62
C MET A 401 -16.43 12.62 25.59
N LEU A 402 -15.37 12.71 26.39
CA LEU A 402 -15.12 13.86 27.25
C LEU A 402 -15.00 15.13 26.41
N MET A 403 -14.24 15.09 25.30
CA MET A 403 -14.11 16.22 24.38
C MET A 403 -15.42 16.65 23.75
N ASP A 404 -16.30 15.70 23.38
CA ASP A 404 -17.62 16.02 22.82
C ASP A 404 -18.48 16.82 23.80
N VAL A 405 -18.40 16.52 25.10
CA VAL A 405 -19.09 17.28 26.15
C VAL A 405 -18.46 18.65 26.37
N LEU A 406 -17.12 18.75 26.31
CA LEU A 406 -16.40 20.02 26.49
C LEU A 406 -16.53 20.97 25.31
N ASP A 407 -16.64 20.46 24.07
CA ASP A 407 -16.83 21.26 22.87
C ASP A 407 -18.23 21.91 22.82
N ALA A 408 -19.22 21.33 23.53
CA ALA A 408 -20.60 21.83 23.56
C ALA A 408 -20.84 23.03 24.50
N SER A 409 -19.86 23.47 25.30
CA SER A 409 -20.06 24.52 26.32
C SER A 409 -18.77 25.30 26.62
N SER A 410 -18.77 26.64 26.53
CA SER A 410 -17.52 27.43 26.43
C SER A 410 -16.89 27.91 27.74
N ASP A 411 -17.68 28.34 28.73
CA ASP A 411 -17.12 29.07 29.88
C ASP A 411 -16.73 28.16 31.05
N VAL A 412 -17.53 27.13 31.29
CA VAL A 412 -17.32 26.16 32.38
C VAL A 412 -16.28 25.10 31.99
N ALA A 413 -16.01 24.90 30.69
CA ALA A 413 -15.10 23.86 30.20
C ALA A 413 -13.61 24.21 30.33
N ARG A 414 -13.23 25.48 30.57
CA ARG A 414 -11.82 25.92 30.54
C ARG A 414 -10.90 25.13 31.50
N PRO A 415 -11.25 24.98 32.80
CA PRO A 415 -10.39 24.21 33.72
C PRO A 415 -10.30 22.72 33.36
N LEU A 416 -11.33 22.19 32.69
CA LEU A 416 -11.36 20.80 32.23
C LEU A 416 -10.46 20.62 31.00
N TRP A 417 -10.41 21.60 30.09
CA TRP A 417 -9.47 21.60 28.97
C TRP A 417 -8.01 21.60 29.42
N ASP A 418 -7.65 22.35 30.46
CA ASP A 418 -6.30 22.30 31.04
C ASP A 418 -5.95 20.89 31.53
N ARG A 419 -6.91 20.21 32.18
CA ARG A 419 -6.73 18.83 32.64
C ARG A 419 -6.62 17.81 31.49
N VAL A 420 -7.40 17.97 30.42
CA VAL A 420 -7.43 17.07 29.25
C VAL A 420 -6.20 17.24 28.36
N THR A 421 -5.67 18.46 28.26
CA THR A 421 -4.46 18.76 27.49
C THR A 421 -3.17 18.55 28.30
N ALA A 422 -3.27 18.08 29.54
CA ALA A 422 -2.12 17.83 30.40
C ALA A 422 -1.20 16.74 29.81
N PRO A 423 0.15 16.84 29.99
CA PRO A 423 1.11 15.88 29.44
C PRO A 423 0.80 14.42 29.78
N ALA A 424 0.31 14.14 31.00
CA ALA A 424 -0.05 12.78 31.42
C ALA A 424 -1.18 12.16 30.58
N VAL A 425 -2.16 12.96 30.14
CA VAL A 425 -3.26 12.49 29.29
C VAL A 425 -2.77 12.24 27.87
N VAL A 426 -1.91 13.13 27.35
CA VAL A 426 -1.29 12.95 26.04
C VAL A 426 -0.39 11.71 26.03
N GLN A 427 0.35 11.45 27.12
CA GLN A 427 1.14 10.24 27.29
C GLN A 427 0.26 8.98 27.24
N GLN A 428 -0.88 8.99 27.94
CA GLN A 428 -1.84 7.89 27.92
C GLN A 428 -2.40 7.63 26.51
N LEU A 429 -2.78 8.69 25.78
CA LEU A 429 -3.24 8.59 24.39
C LEU A 429 -2.17 8.04 23.46
N ALA A 430 -0.92 8.50 23.63
CA ALA A 430 0.21 8.09 22.81
C ALA A 430 0.69 6.66 23.09
N ALA A 431 0.38 6.12 24.28
CA ALA A 431 0.74 4.77 24.70
C ALA A 431 -0.16 3.68 24.09
N GLY A 432 -1.32 4.02 23.52
CA GLY A 432 -2.16 3.07 22.79
C GLY A 432 -1.44 2.51 21.56
N ASP A 433 -1.68 1.24 21.20
CA ASP A 433 -1.17 0.65 19.96
C ASP A 433 -2.32 0.08 19.10
N PRO A 434 -2.77 0.81 18.06
CA PRO A 434 -2.34 2.16 17.67
C PRO A 434 -2.90 3.26 18.62
N PRO A 435 -2.27 4.44 18.69
CA PRO A 435 -2.85 5.59 19.38
C PRO A 435 -4.20 5.98 18.77
N ASP A 436 -5.09 6.53 19.59
CA ASP A 436 -6.33 7.14 19.08
C ASP A 436 -5.99 8.47 18.38
N PHE A 437 -5.64 8.33 17.10
CA PHE A 437 -5.24 9.44 16.25
C PHE A 437 -6.35 10.46 16.01
N LEU A 438 -7.62 10.06 16.04
CA LEU A 438 -8.75 10.98 15.86
C LEU A 438 -8.86 11.90 17.07
N THR A 439 -8.75 11.34 18.28
CA THR A 439 -8.75 12.13 19.52
C THR A 439 -7.50 13.01 19.60
N LEU A 440 -6.32 12.50 19.21
CA LEU A 440 -5.08 13.30 19.15
C LEU A 440 -5.20 14.49 18.17
N ASP A 441 -5.79 14.30 16.99
CA ASP A 441 -5.97 15.37 15.99
C ASP A 441 -6.82 16.52 16.53
N ARG A 442 -7.85 16.20 17.32
CA ARG A 442 -8.70 17.22 17.96
C ARG A 442 -7.99 17.93 19.12
N LEU A 443 -7.03 17.27 19.79
CA LEU A 443 -6.27 17.86 20.90
C LEU A 443 -5.10 18.72 20.45
N LEU A 444 -4.41 18.35 19.36
CA LEU A 444 -3.19 19.01 18.88
C LEU A 444 -3.28 20.55 18.81
N PRO A 445 -4.37 21.16 18.29
CA PRO A 445 -4.50 22.62 18.23
C PRO A 445 -4.58 23.31 19.60
N ARG A 446 -4.87 22.55 20.67
CA ARG A 446 -5.06 23.03 22.04
C ARG A 446 -3.90 22.66 22.97
N LEU A 447 -2.93 21.87 22.50
CA LEU A 447 -1.83 21.41 23.34
C LEU A 447 -0.89 22.56 23.72
N GLN A 448 -0.56 22.62 25.01
CA GLN A 448 0.54 23.44 25.50
C GLN A 448 1.89 22.78 25.14
N MET A 449 2.97 23.56 25.09
CA MET A 449 4.29 23.04 24.64
C MET A 449 4.79 21.83 25.44
N GLY A 450 4.58 21.81 26.76
CA GLY A 450 4.97 20.67 27.60
C GLY A 450 4.22 19.36 27.27
N ALA A 451 3.06 19.45 26.61
CA ALA A 451 2.27 18.28 26.21
C ALA A 451 2.76 17.63 24.90
N PHE A 452 3.71 18.23 24.19
CA PHE A 452 4.35 17.60 23.02
C PHE A 452 5.47 16.64 23.40
N GLU A 453 6.08 16.78 24.58
CA GLU A 453 7.17 15.90 25.04
C GLU A 453 6.76 14.42 25.07
N PRO A 454 5.59 14.03 25.62
CA PRO A 454 5.13 12.65 25.58
C PRO A 454 4.96 12.08 24.16
N LEU A 455 4.58 12.91 23.19
CA LEU A 455 4.44 12.48 21.79
C LEU A 455 5.80 12.21 21.16
N LEU A 456 6.80 13.04 21.49
CA LEU A 456 8.18 12.83 21.04
C LEU A 456 8.80 11.57 21.70
N ASP A 457 8.48 11.30 22.97
CA ASP A 457 8.94 10.11 23.69
C ASP A 457 8.28 8.83 23.16
N ALA A 458 6.98 8.87 22.88
CA ALA A 458 6.26 7.79 22.22
C ALA A 458 6.82 7.53 20.82
N LEU A 459 7.15 8.57 20.06
CA LEU A 459 7.79 8.43 18.75
C LEU A 459 9.17 7.78 18.83
N ALA A 460 9.95 8.09 19.88
CA ALA A 460 11.29 7.53 20.09
C ALA A 460 11.26 6.06 20.49
N THR A 461 10.27 5.66 21.28
CA THR A 461 10.15 4.30 21.87
C THR A 461 9.29 3.34 21.05
N SER A 462 8.45 3.84 20.14
CA SER A 462 7.53 3.00 19.37
C SER A 462 8.24 2.11 18.34
N GLU A 463 8.02 0.80 18.45
CA GLU A 463 8.48 -0.18 17.46
C GLU A 463 7.55 -0.22 16.22
N SER A 464 6.27 0.09 16.42
CA SER A 464 5.22 0.08 15.40
C SER A 464 5.45 1.12 14.31
N ARG A 465 5.54 0.67 13.05
CA ARG A 465 5.75 1.55 11.88
C ARG A 465 4.55 2.45 11.62
N THR A 466 3.34 1.95 11.83
CA THR A 466 2.09 2.71 11.67
C THR A 466 2.02 3.81 12.72
N THR A 467 2.33 3.49 13.99
CA THR A 467 2.36 4.45 15.09
C THR A 467 3.39 5.56 14.85
N ARG A 468 4.64 5.18 14.51
CA ARG A 468 5.68 6.17 14.17
C ARG A 468 5.28 7.07 13.00
N ARG A 469 4.67 6.51 11.95
CA ARG A 469 4.18 7.30 10.80
C ARG A 469 3.11 8.29 11.24
N GLY A 470 2.08 7.81 11.96
CA GLY A 470 0.98 8.64 12.41
C GLY A 470 1.41 9.78 13.33
N LEU A 471 2.39 9.54 14.22
CA LEU A 471 2.97 10.58 15.08
C LEU A 471 3.80 11.59 14.27
N LEU A 472 4.62 11.15 13.31
CA LEU A 472 5.40 12.05 12.46
C LEU A 472 4.51 12.97 11.61
N ASP A 473 3.45 12.43 11.01
CA ASP A 473 2.55 13.20 10.14
C ASP A 473 1.84 14.33 10.92
N ARG A 474 1.70 14.19 12.24
CA ARG A 474 1.15 15.19 13.16
C ARG A 474 2.21 16.16 13.68
N LEU A 475 3.33 15.64 14.19
CA LEU A 475 4.38 16.44 14.79
C LEU A 475 5.10 17.35 13.78
N THR A 476 5.17 16.95 12.51
CA THR A 476 5.68 17.81 11.42
C THR A 476 4.81 19.05 11.17
N ARG A 477 3.54 19.04 11.62
CA ARG A 477 2.60 20.17 11.51
C ARG A 477 2.44 20.93 12.83
N ALA A 478 3.29 20.64 13.81
CA ALA A 478 3.25 21.29 15.11
C ALA A 478 3.62 22.79 15.02
N PRO A 479 3.27 23.58 16.05
CA PRO A 479 3.67 24.99 16.12
C PRO A 479 5.19 25.18 16.10
N ARG A 480 5.65 26.34 15.62
CA ARG A 480 7.09 26.68 15.54
C ARG A 480 7.78 26.64 16.92
N GLU A 481 7.01 26.85 17.98
CA GLU A 481 7.45 26.83 19.38
C GLU A 481 7.94 25.44 19.83
N LEU A 482 7.64 24.37 19.08
CA LEU A 482 8.23 23.04 19.29
C LEU A 482 9.71 22.98 18.88
N GLY A 483 10.17 23.88 18.00
CA GLY A 483 11.54 23.91 17.49
C GLY A 483 12.60 23.93 18.59
N PRO A 484 12.56 24.89 19.54
CA PRO A 484 13.51 24.93 20.66
C PRO A 484 13.55 23.65 21.49
N VAL A 485 12.40 23.01 21.75
CA VAL A 485 12.32 21.73 22.47
C VAL A 485 13.08 20.64 21.73
N ILE A 486 12.91 20.56 20.40
CA ILE A 486 13.63 19.60 19.57
C ILE A 486 15.12 19.91 19.52
N ALA A 487 15.49 21.19 19.41
CA ALA A 487 16.89 21.63 19.40
C ALA A 487 17.62 21.24 20.70
N THR A 488 16.98 21.43 21.86
CA THR A 488 17.53 20.98 23.16
C THR A 488 17.71 19.47 23.20
N ARG A 489 16.76 18.68 22.68
CA ARG A 489 16.89 17.21 22.63
C ARG A 489 18.01 16.77 21.71
N LEU A 490 18.16 17.40 20.54
CA LEU A 490 19.23 17.10 19.58
C LEU A 490 20.64 17.40 20.10
N ALA A 491 20.78 18.21 21.16
CA ALA A 491 22.06 18.45 21.82
C ALA A 491 22.54 17.25 22.67
N GLY A 492 21.66 16.30 22.98
CA GLY A 492 21.99 15.07 23.71
C GLY A 492 22.51 13.94 22.81
N ASP A 493 23.01 12.87 23.46
CA ASP A 493 23.36 11.63 22.75
C ASP A 493 22.09 10.81 22.49
N LEU A 494 21.76 10.62 21.21
CA LEU A 494 20.52 10.00 20.76
C LEU A 494 20.78 8.92 19.71
N PRO A 495 20.01 7.82 19.71
CA PRO A 495 20.08 6.83 18.64
C PRO A 495 19.79 7.46 17.27
N TRP A 496 20.47 6.99 16.23
CA TRP A 496 20.38 7.56 14.88
C TRP A 496 18.94 7.72 14.36
N TYR A 497 18.03 6.81 14.71
CA TYR A 497 16.64 6.86 14.27
C TYR A 497 15.84 7.96 14.97
N VAL A 498 16.16 8.28 16.23
CA VAL A 498 15.56 9.40 16.96
C VAL A 498 16.08 10.72 16.39
N THR A 499 17.40 10.86 16.23
CA THR A 499 18.03 12.03 15.60
C THR A 499 17.43 12.30 14.21
N ARG A 500 17.29 11.25 13.40
CA ARG A 500 16.68 11.32 12.07
C ARG A 500 15.23 11.80 12.13
N ASN A 501 14.43 11.33 13.09
CA ASN A 501 13.04 11.72 13.23
C ASN A 501 12.89 13.17 13.71
N LEU A 502 13.73 13.61 14.66
CA LEU A 502 13.74 14.98 15.17
C LEU A 502 14.13 15.99 14.08
N LEU A 503 15.14 15.68 13.26
CA LEU A 503 15.51 16.50 12.10
C LEU A 503 14.38 16.57 11.06
N LEU A 504 13.67 15.46 10.84
CA LEU A 504 12.51 15.43 9.96
C LEU A 504 11.37 16.31 10.48
N ILE A 505 11.13 16.33 11.80
CA ILE A 505 10.12 17.19 12.40
C ILE A 505 10.52 18.65 12.24
N LEU A 506 11.78 19.02 12.54
CA LEU A 506 12.30 20.38 12.32
C LEU A 506 12.16 20.85 10.88
N ASP A 507 12.41 19.97 9.91
CA ASP A 507 12.19 20.24 8.49
C ASP A 507 10.70 20.52 8.19
N GLY A 508 9.76 19.88 8.90
CA GLY A 508 8.32 20.11 8.72
C GLY A 508 7.79 21.41 9.34
N LEU A 509 8.46 21.96 10.35
CA LEU A 509 7.94 23.09 11.12
C LEU A 509 7.83 24.38 10.29
N PRO A 510 6.91 25.30 10.66
CA PRO A 510 6.74 26.58 9.97
C PRO A 510 8.00 27.46 9.93
N ALA A 511 8.84 27.36 10.96
CA ALA A 511 10.13 28.04 11.05
C ALA A 511 11.11 27.19 11.88
N LEU A 512 12.39 27.28 11.53
CA LEU A 512 13.45 26.68 12.34
C LEU A 512 13.68 27.52 13.61
N PRO A 513 14.09 26.88 14.72
CA PRO A 513 14.43 27.60 15.95
C PRO A 513 15.61 28.56 15.73
N ASP A 514 15.53 29.73 16.36
CA ASP A 514 16.56 30.77 16.24
C ASP A 514 17.93 30.24 16.68
N GLY A 515 18.94 30.46 15.83
CA GLY A 515 20.32 30.04 16.09
C GLY A 515 20.59 28.53 15.96
N PHE A 516 19.59 27.72 15.59
CA PHE A 516 19.81 26.29 15.38
C PHE A 516 20.60 26.01 14.10
N SER A 517 21.57 25.10 14.22
CA SER A 517 22.40 24.63 13.12
C SER A 517 22.34 23.10 13.03
N ALA A 518 22.04 22.58 11.84
CA ALA A 518 22.10 21.13 11.59
C ALA A 518 23.51 20.66 11.16
N ALA A 519 24.51 21.56 11.15
CA ALA A 519 25.85 21.28 10.62
C ALA A 519 26.54 20.08 11.29
N ALA A 520 26.33 19.87 12.59
CA ALA A 520 26.87 18.74 13.33
C ALA A 520 26.41 17.38 12.79
N PHE A 521 25.24 17.33 12.15
CA PHE A 521 24.62 16.10 11.66
C PHE A 521 24.89 15.81 10.17
N ILE A 522 25.45 16.78 9.43
CA ILE A 522 25.77 16.60 8.00
C ILE A 522 26.85 15.53 7.79
N ALA A 523 27.74 15.32 8.76
CA ALA A 523 28.80 14.30 8.70
C ALA A 523 28.48 13.03 9.51
N HIS A 524 27.21 12.81 9.88
CA HIS A 524 26.80 11.68 10.71
C HIS A 524 27.07 10.31 10.02
N ALA A 525 27.37 9.28 10.82
CA ALA A 525 27.68 7.94 10.31
C ALA A 525 26.53 7.34 9.46
N ASP A 526 25.29 7.44 9.95
CA ASP A 526 24.09 7.00 9.21
C ASP A 526 23.70 8.01 8.12
N SER A 527 23.59 7.53 6.87
CA SER A 527 23.25 8.36 5.70
C SER A 527 21.86 8.97 5.74
N ARG A 528 20.91 8.35 6.46
CA ARG A 528 19.55 8.88 6.61
C ARG A 528 19.55 10.10 7.51
N VAL A 529 20.38 10.13 8.55
CA VAL A 529 20.57 11.32 9.40
C VAL A 529 21.20 12.44 8.59
N ARG A 530 22.28 12.16 7.85
CA ARG A 530 22.92 13.15 6.97
C ARG A 530 21.92 13.79 6.00
N ARG A 531 21.06 12.97 5.38
CA ARG A 531 20.07 13.45 4.41
C ARG A 531 19.03 14.38 5.02
N GLU A 532 18.48 14.06 6.19
CA GLU A 532 17.54 14.97 6.86
C GLU A 532 18.27 16.24 7.34
N ALA A 533 19.51 16.13 7.82
CA ALA A 533 20.34 17.29 8.21
C ALA A 533 20.59 18.24 7.03
N VAL A 534 20.91 17.70 5.85
CA VAL A 534 21.09 18.48 4.62
C VAL A 534 19.82 19.25 4.26
N LYS A 535 18.63 18.64 4.36
CA LYS A 535 17.36 19.36 4.08
C LYS A 535 17.19 20.56 5.00
N VAL A 536 17.45 20.37 6.30
CA VAL A 536 17.36 21.44 7.30
C VAL A 536 18.38 22.55 7.01
N SER A 537 19.65 22.20 6.78
CA SER A 537 20.69 23.22 6.48
C SER A 537 20.47 23.94 5.14
N LEU A 538 19.82 23.31 4.16
CA LEU A 538 19.45 23.97 2.90
C LEU A 538 18.41 25.09 3.09
N LYS A 539 17.63 25.07 4.19
CA LYS A 539 16.69 26.14 4.56
C LYS A 539 17.35 27.32 5.26
N VAL A 540 18.57 27.15 5.78
CA VAL A 540 19.34 28.19 6.47
C VAL A 540 20.27 28.86 5.46
N PRO A 541 20.03 30.12 5.04
CA PRO A 541 20.81 30.75 3.96
C PRO A 541 22.32 30.76 4.21
N ALA A 542 22.75 30.98 5.46
CA ALA A 542 24.16 30.99 5.86
C ALA A 542 24.85 29.62 5.77
N GLU A 543 24.09 28.52 5.83
CA GLU A 543 24.63 27.15 5.77
C GLU A 543 24.44 26.49 4.40
N ARG A 544 23.51 27.01 3.60
CA ARG A 544 23.03 26.41 2.35
C ARG A 544 24.17 26.00 1.42
N GLU A 545 25.11 26.91 1.14
CA GLU A 545 26.23 26.64 0.23
C GLU A 545 27.11 25.49 0.75
N ARG A 546 27.51 25.55 2.03
CA ARG A 546 28.35 24.50 2.64
C ARG A 546 27.63 23.15 2.65
N ALA A 547 26.34 23.13 2.98
CA ALA A 547 25.52 21.92 3.00
C ALA A 547 25.40 21.31 1.58
N LEU A 548 25.17 22.14 0.56
CA LEU A 548 25.07 21.72 -0.83
C LEU A 548 26.39 21.13 -1.33
N LEU A 549 27.52 21.80 -1.08
CA LEU A 549 28.85 21.32 -1.46
C LEU A 549 29.24 19.99 -0.79
N GLY A 550 28.82 19.78 0.46
CA GLY A 550 29.01 18.52 1.17
C GLY A 550 28.13 17.42 0.61
N ALA A 551 26.84 17.71 0.38
CA ALA A 551 25.87 16.74 -0.10
C ALA A 551 26.13 16.27 -1.54
N LEU A 552 26.69 17.12 -2.42
CA LEU A 552 27.14 16.73 -3.76
C LEU A 552 28.31 15.74 -3.74
N ARG A 553 29.06 15.67 -2.64
CA ARG A 553 30.19 14.74 -2.44
C ARG A 553 29.83 13.56 -1.54
N ASP A 554 28.57 13.41 -1.14
CA ASP A 554 28.15 12.35 -0.23
C ASP A 554 28.23 10.98 -0.93
N PRO A 555 28.69 9.93 -0.24
CA PRO A 555 28.71 8.58 -0.80
C PRO A 555 27.31 7.98 -1.03
N ASP A 556 26.25 8.50 -0.40
CA ASP A 556 24.86 8.06 -0.65
C ASP A 556 24.31 8.77 -1.91
N PRO A 557 24.00 8.04 -3.00
CA PRO A 557 23.42 8.61 -4.22
C PRO A 557 22.12 9.38 -3.97
N ARG A 558 21.38 9.02 -2.92
CA ARG A 558 20.12 9.71 -2.56
C ARG A 558 20.38 11.11 -2.00
N THR A 559 21.50 11.32 -1.32
CA THR A 559 21.93 12.64 -0.81
C THR A 559 22.46 13.50 -1.96
N VAL A 560 23.22 12.92 -2.90
CA VAL A 560 23.65 13.62 -4.12
C VAL A 560 22.44 14.07 -4.95
N ARG A 561 21.43 13.21 -5.13
CA ARG A 561 20.18 13.57 -5.81
C ARG A 561 19.46 14.74 -5.15
N LEU A 562 19.37 14.74 -3.81
CA LEU A 562 18.79 15.85 -3.04
C LEU A 562 19.54 17.16 -3.31
N ALA A 563 20.88 17.12 -3.28
CA ALA A 563 21.72 18.28 -3.51
C ALA A 563 21.59 18.83 -4.94
N LEU A 564 21.61 17.95 -5.95
CA LEU A 564 21.40 18.33 -7.34
C LEU A 564 20.00 18.90 -7.58
N THR A 565 18.98 18.37 -6.90
CA THR A 565 17.62 18.94 -6.96
C THR A 565 17.59 20.35 -6.37
N ALA A 566 18.21 20.58 -5.22
CA ALA A 566 18.31 21.91 -4.63
C ALA A 566 19.15 22.89 -5.48
N ALA A 567 20.17 22.38 -6.17
CA ALA A 567 21.00 23.15 -7.09
C ALA A 567 20.27 23.55 -8.38
N LEU A 568 19.17 22.88 -8.74
CA LEU A 568 18.35 23.32 -9.89
C LEU A 568 17.71 24.68 -9.63
N ASP A 569 17.33 24.97 -8.38
CA ASP A 569 16.69 26.23 -8.03
C ASP A 569 17.72 27.36 -7.93
N ASP A 570 18.84 27.09 -7.27
CA ASP A 570 19.95 28.04 -7.12
C ASP A 570 21.28 27.29 -6.92
N CYS A 571 22.14 27.30 -7.94
CA CYS A 571 23.45 26.66 -7.91
C CYS A 571 24.54 27.69 -7.62
N PRO A 572 25.24 27.61 -6.46
CA PRO A 572 26.36 28.52 -6.20
C PRO A 572 27.52 28.24 -7.18
N PRO A 573 28.30 29.26 -7.58
CA PRO A 573 29.44 29.08 -8.49
C PRO A 573 30.46 28.05 -8.01
N SER A 574 30.67 27.94 -6.69
CA SER A 574 31.56 26.97 -6.04
C SER A 574 31.15 25.51 -6.27
N ALA A 575 29.87 25.23 -6.56
CA ALA A 575 29.36 23.89 -6.81
C ALA A 575 29.55 23.44 -8.27
N LEU A 576 29.77 24.36 -9.21
CA LEU A 576 29.79 24.06 -10.65
C LEU A 576 30.87 23.05 -11.04
N ALA A 577 32.05 23.12 -10.42
CA ALA A 577 33.12 22.16 -10.66
C ALA A 577 32.71 20.73 -10.26
N ILE A 578 32.01 20.59 -9.12
CA ILE A 578 31.54 19.29 -8.62
C ILE A 578 30.42 18.75 -9.51
N VAL A 579 29.45 19.60 -9.87
CA VAL A 579 28.34 19.24 -10.77
C VAL A 579 28.88 18.83 -12.14
N THR A 580 29.88 19.53 -12.65
CA THR A 580 30.55 19.18 -13.92
C THR A 580 31.23 17.81 -13.83
N ALA A 581 31.96 17.56 -12.74
CA ALA A 581 32.58 16.26 -12.52
C ALA A 581 31.53 15.13 -12.47
N LEU A 582 30.43 15.32 -11.73
CA LEU A 582 29.32 14.36 -11.65
C LEU A 582 28.66 14.10 -13.01
N ALA A 583 28.48 15.12 -13.85
CA ALA A 583 27.91 14.95 -15.19
C ALA A 583 28.81 14.12 -16.13
N ARG A 584 30.13 14.27 -15.99
CA ARG A 584 31.13 13.63 -16.85
C ARG A 584 31.56 12.24 -16.38
N ASP A 585 31.49 11.98 -15.08
CA ASP A 585 31.92 10.73 -14.49
C ASP A 585 31.01 9.56 -14.92
N ALA A 586 31.56 8.64 -15.69
CA ALA A 586 30.84 7.45 -16.16
C ALA A 586 30.51 6.46 -15.03
N ALA A 587 31.17 6.55 -13.87
CA ALA A 587 30.83 5.73 -12.70
C ALA A 587 29.57 6.25 -11.98
N THR A 588 29.20 7.51 -12.18
CA THR A 588 28.00 8.11 -11.62
C THR A 588 26.75 7.59 -12.36
N ALA A 589 25.71 7.21 -11.61
CA ALA A 589 24.46 6.70 -12.18
C ALA A 589 23.84 7.69 -13.18
N SER A 590 23.34 7.17 -14.32
CA SER A 590 22.81 7.98 -15.43
C SER A 590 21.78 9.03 -14.99
N GLU A 591 20.87 8.68 -14.07
CA GLU A 591 19.88 9.62 -13.53
C GLU A 591 20.51 10.84 -12.85
N LEU A 592 21.59 10.64 -12.08
CA LEU A 592 22.32 11.72 -11.42
C LEU A 592 23.10 12.56 -12.42
N ARG A 593 23.69 11.94 -13.44
CA ARG A 593 24.38 12.64 -14.54
C ARG A 593 23.41 13.54 -15.28
N VAL A 594 22.23 13.03 -15.65
CA VAL A 594 21.15 13.80 -16.30
C VAL A 594 20.71 14.97 -15.41
N LEU A 595 20.56 14.75 -14.11
CA LEU A 595 20.19 15.82 -13.19
C LEU A 595 21.29 16.89 -13.07
N ALA A 596 22.56 16.49 -13.01
CA ALA A 596 23.70 17.40 -13.03
C ALA A 596 23.76 18.22 -14.32
N ILE A 597 23.51 17.61 -15.47
CA ILE A 597 23.42 18.30 -16.77
C ILE A 597 22.30 19.36 -16.77
N LYS A 598 21.14 19.05 -16.17
CA LYS A 598 20.05 20.02 -16.00
C LYS A 598 20.47 21.21 -15.13
N VAL A 599 21.24 20.97 -14.06
CA VAL A 599 21.80 22.04 -13.21
C VAL A 599 22.76 22.92 -14.02
N LEU A 600 23.68 22.33 -14.80
CA LEU A 600 24.60 23.08 -15.67
C LEU A 600 23.85 23.95 -16.69
N GLY A 601 22.76 23.43 -17.25
CA GLY A 601 21.90 24.17 -18.18
C GLY A 601 21.29 25.44 -17.59
N ARG A 602 21.01 25.47 -16.28
CA ARG A 602 20.44 26.64 -15.59
C ARG A 602 21.49 27.64 -15.10
N ALA A 603 22.74 27.22 -14.89
CA ALA A 603 23.76 28.04 -14.24
C ALA A 603 24.30 29.20 -15.10
N SER A 604 23.96 29.29 -16.40
CA SER A 604 24.34 30.36 -17.33
C SER A 604 25.80 30.85 -17.22
N ASN A 605 26.74 29.93 -16.95
CA ASN A 605 28.18 30.20 -16.81
C ASN A 605 28.95 29.59 -17.98
N GLY A 606 29.99 30.28 -18.48
CA GLY A 606 30.88 29.78 -19.53
C GLY A 606 31.53 28.42 -19.23
N ALA A 607 31.84 28.12 -17.96
CA ALA A 607 32.35 26.80 -17.57
C ALA A 607 31.29 25.69 -17.76
N ALA A 608 30.03 25.98 -17.42
CA ALA A 608 28.92 25.05 -17.63
C ALA A 608 28.65 24.86 -19.13
N LEU A 609 28.75 25.92 -19.93
CA LEU A 609 28.67 25.83 -21.39
C LEU A 609 29.76 24.92 -21.97
N SER A 610 31.02 25.10 -21.57
CA SER A 610 32.12 24.25 -22.04
C SER A 610 31.88 22.77 -21.70
N ALA A 611 31.43 22.48 -20.47
CA ALA A 611 31.10 21.11 -20.06
C ALA A 611 29.96 20.51 -20.89
N LEU A 612 28.90 21.29 -21.19
CA LEU A 612 27.79 20.83 -22.03
C LEU A 612 28.23 20.59 -23.47
N LEU A 613 29.09 21.45 -24.02
CA LEU A 613 29.65 21.26 -25.38
C LEU A 613 30.47 19.97 -25.47
N GLU A 614 31.32 19.69 -24.48
CA GLU A 614 32.10 18.44 -24.41
C GLU A 614 31.21 17.19 -24.33
N LEU A 615 30.07 17.26 -23.62
CA LEU A 615 29.13 16.14 -23.52
C LEU A 615 28.39 15.84 -24.84
N VAL A 616 28.24 16.85 -25.69
CA VAL A 616 27.56 16.73 -26.99
C VAL A 616 28.54 16.37 -28.10
N ASP A 617 29.82 16.69 -27.94
CA ASP A 617 30.86 16.44 -28.93
C ASP A 617 31.17 14.94 -29.08
N GLY A 618 30.96 14.41 -30.29
CA GLY A 618 31.31 13.04 -30.69
C GLY A 618 32.55 12.97 -31.57
N GLY A 619 33.31 14.06 -31.67
CA GLY A 619 34.50 14.19 -32.50
C GLY A 619 34.19 14.45 -33.97
N THR A 620 35.08 13.98 -34.84
CA THR A 620 34.95 14.16 -36.30
C THR A 620 34.78 12.83 -37.03
N THR A 621 34.00 12.87 -38.11
CA THR A 621 33.92 11.78 -39.08
C THR A 621 35.24 11.65 -39.86
N TRP A 622 35.45 10.54 -40.56
CA TRP A 622 36.62 10.34 -41.42
C TRP A 622 36.81 11.44 -42.49
N LEU A 623 35.72 12.13 -42.87
CA LEU A 623 35.72 13.27 -43.79
C LEU A 623 35.91 14.63 -43.08
N GLY A 624 36.32 14.64 -41.81
CA GLY A 624 36.57 15.84 -41.02
C GLY A 624 35.32 16.62 -40.58
N ARG A 625 34.11 16.10 -40.82
CA ARG A 625 32.87 16.76 -40.40
C ARG A 625 32.58 16.50 -38.91
N PRO A 626 32.12 17.52 -38.14
CA PRO A 626 31.77 17.34 -36.73
C PRO A 626 30.61 16.34 -36.57
N LYS A 627 30.61 15.60 -35.46
CA LYS A 627 29.63 14.56 -35.15
C LYS A 627 29.15 14.72 -33.71
N LEU A 628 27.88 14.43 -33.44
CA LEU A 628 27.38 14.33 -32.07
C LEU A 628 27.87 13.04 -31.40
N ALA A 629 27.95 13.08 -30.08
CA ALA A 629 28.16 11.89 -29.26
C ALA A 629 27.07 10.83 -29.56
N THR A 630 27.33 9.59 -29.15
CA THR A 630 26.36 8.50 -29.30
C THR A 630 25.08 8.81 -28.52
N ARG A 631 23.93 8.36 -29.05
CA ARG A 631 22.62 8.54 -28.43
C ARG A 631 22.64 8.05 -26.97
N SER A 632 22.33 8.94 -26.04
CA SER A 632 22.23 8.68 -24.60
C SER A 632 21.27 9.67 -23.93
N LEU A 633 20.79 9.36 -22.73
CA LEU A 633 19.94 10.28 -21.96
C LEU A 633 20.69 11.57 -21.62
N GLU A 634 22.00 11.48 -21.40
CA GLU A 634 22.89 12.60 -21.13
C GLU A 634 23.05 13.51 -22.34
N LEU A 635 23.22 12.94 -23.54
CA LEU A 635 23.25 13.71 -24.80
C LEU A 635 21.95 14.49 -24.99
N LEU A 636 20.80 13.83 -24.81
CA LEU A 636 19.50 14.47 -24.96
C LEU A 636 19.32 15.60 -23.94
N ALA A 637 19.68 15.35 -22.68
CA ALA A 637 19.63 16.37 -21.63
C ALA A 637 20.57 17.55 -21.92
N ALA A 638 21.77 17.30 -22.45
CA ALA A 638 22.74 18.34 -22.77
C ALA A 638 22.29 19.20 -23.96
N LEU A 639 21.74 18.56 -25.01
CA LEU A 639 21.13 19.27 -26.15
C LEU A 639 19.95 20.14 -25.70
N MET A 640 19.08 19.63 -24.83
CA MET A 640 17.97 20.41 -24.27
C MET A 640 18.47 21.59 -23.43
N ALA A 641 19.51 21.38 -22.60
CA ALA A 641 20.12 22.43 -21.79
C ALA A 641 20.72 23.54 -22.65
N LEU A 642 21.46 23.18 -23.71
CA LEU A 642 22.02 24.13 -24.68
C LEU A 642 20.93 24.86 -25.45
N ALA A 643 19.90 24.14 -25.90
CA ALA A 643 18.75 24.71 -26.59
C ALA A 643 17.91 25.63 -25.70
N ALA A 644 17.90 25.45 -24.38
CA ALA A 644 17.16 26.33 -23.46
C ALA A 644 17.97 27.58 -23.09
N GLY A 645 19.26 27.41 -22.74
CA GLY A 645 20.06 28.46 -22.12
C GLY A 645 21.02 29.21 -23.06
N TRP A 646 21.36 28.66 -24.22
CA TRP A 646 22.54 29.10 -24.99
C TRP A 646 22.34 29.20 -26.51
N ARG A 647 21.09 29.35 -26.99
CA ARG A 647 20.78 29.39 -28.44
C ARG A 647 21.57 30.43 -29.23
N ASN A 648 21.97 31.53 -28.60
CA ASN A 648 22.65 32.64 -29.26
C ASN A 648 24.17 32.45 -29.36
N ASP A 649 24.75 31.42 -28.71
CA ASP A 649 26.19 31.10 -28.88
C ASP A 649 26.41 30.42 -30.23
N ALA A 650 27.33 30.94 -31.04
CA ALA A 650 27.59 30.46 -32.39
C ALA A 650 27.99 28.97 -32.44
N ARG A 651 28.71 28.47 -31.43
CA ARG A 651 29.12 27.05 -31.35
C ARG A 651 27.89 26.17 -31.08
N VAL A 652 27.01 26.63 -30.19
CA VAL A 652 25.75 25.95 -29.86
C VAL A 652 24.82 25.92 -31.07
N ALA A 653 24.67 27.04 -31.78
CA ALA A 653 23.84 27.12 -32.99
C ALA A 653 24.29 26.10 -34.05
N GLY A 654 25.60 25.93 -34.26
CA GLY A 654 26.15 24.92 -35.16
C GLY A 654 25.80 23.49 -34.75
N LEU A 655 25.95 23.15 -33.46
CA LEU A 655 25.62 21.81 -32.94
C LEU A 655 24.11 21.53 -32.97
N LEU A 656 23.27 22.51 -32.63
CA LEU A 656 21.81 22.39 -32.70
C LEU A 656 21.34 22.23 -34.15
N GLY A 657 21.97 22.92 -35.10
CA GLY A 657 21.72 22.72 -36.53
C GLY A 657 22.05 21.29 -36.98
N LEU A 658 23.19 20.75 -36.53
CA LEU A 658 23.57 19.37 -36.82
C LEU A 658 22.60 18.36 -36.18
N ALA A 659 22.17 18.60 -34.95
CA ALA A 659 21.17 17.78 -34.26
C ALA A 659 19.78 17.82 -34.93
N ALA A 660 19.37 18.97 -35.47
CA ALA A 660 18.13 19.11 -36.22
C ALA A 660 18.10 18.28 -37.52
N THR A 661 19.26 18.01 -38.11
CA THR A 661 19.42 17.15 -39.30
C THR A 661 19.65 15.67 -38.99
N SER A 662 19.66 15.27 -37.71
CA SER A 662 19.87 13.89 -37.30
C SER A 662 18.73 12.98 -37.79
N ASN A 663 19.05 11.73 -38.16
CA ASN A 663 18.04 10.71 -38.47
C ASN A 663 17.24 10.28 -37.23
N ASP A 664 17.78 10.52 -36.04
CA ASP A 664 17.14 10.17 -34.76
C ASP A 664 16.10 11.22 -34.33
N PRO A 665 14.82 10.84 -34.13
CA PRO A 665 13.76 11.77 -33.75
C PRO A 665 13.96 12.41 -32.38
N ASP A 666 14.57 11.71 -31.42
CA ASP A 666 14.74 12.23 -30.06
C ASP A 666 15.85 13.29 -30.01
N ILE A 667 16.91 13.10 -30.81
CA ILE A 667 17.96 14.11 -30.98
C ILE A 667 17.40 15.38 -31.63
N ARG A 668 16.56 15.24 -32.67
CA ARG A 668 15.88 16.40 -33.29
C ARG A 668 14.98 17.13 -32.30
N ASN A 669 14.19 16.39 -31.52
CA ASN A 669 13.28 16.95 -30.53
C ASN A 669 14.03 17.70 -29.42
N ALA A 670 15.14 17.14 -28.94
CA ALA A 670 16.00 17.77 -27.94
C ALA A 670 16.60 19.10 -28.45
N ALA A 671 17.00 19.15 -29.71
CA ALA A 671 17.56 20.35 -30.34
C ALA A 671 16.54 21.46 -30.59
N GLY A 672 15.29 21.09 -30.93
CA GLY A 672 14.20 22.04 -31.17
C GLY A 672 13.69 22.77 -29.92
N GLY A 673 14.19 22.43 -28.72
CA GLY A 673 13.70 22.95 -27.45
C GLY A 673 12.23 22.60 -27.18
N GLY A 674 11.77 21.46 -27.71
CA GLY A 674 10.44 20.94 -27.44
C GLY A 674 10.24 20.78 -25.93
N SER A 675 9.14 21.34 -25.42
CA SER A 675 8.72 21.33 -24.03
C SER A 675 9.08 20.01 -23.32
N ALA A 676 9.68 20.14 -22.14
CA ALA A 676 10.12 19.04 -21.26
C ALA A 676 9.04 17.96 -20.98
N ALA A 677 7.79 18.19 -21.40
CA ALA A 677 6.67 17.24 -21.35
C ALA A 677 6.80 16.02 -22.26
N ARG A 678 7.60 16.03 -23.35
CA ARG A 678 7.65 14.89 -24.30
C ARG A 678 8.71 13.83 -24.01
N VAL A 679 9.78 14.17 -23.28
CA VAL A 679 10.83 13.19 -22.93
C VAL A 679 10.39 12.21 -21.83
N SER A 680 9.38 12.56 -21.02
CA SER A 680 8.76 11.60 -20.09
C SER A 680 8.16 10.37 -20.80
N ARG A 681 7.81 10.47 -22.10
CA ARG A 681 7.38 9.31 -22.90
C ARG A 681 8.53 8.45 -23.43
N ALA A 682 9.73 9.01 -23.57
CA ALA A 682 10.92 8.26 -24.00
C ALA A 682 11.65 7.59 -22.83
N VAL A 683 11.34 7.99 -21.59
CA VAL A 683 11.79 7.31 -20.36
C VAL A 683 10.82 6.18 -19.93
N GLN A 684 9.66 6.06 -20.60
CA GLN A 684 8.66 5.01 -20.40
C GLN A 684 8.62 3.98 -21.55
N ARG A 685 9.66 3.93 -22.39
CA ARG A 685 9.84 2.87 -23.39
C ARG A 685 11.18 2.20 -23.22
#